data_AF-A0AAW1BG27-F1
#
_entry.id   AF-A0AAW1BG27-F1
#
_cell.length_a   1.000
_cell.length_b   1.000
_cell.length_c   1.000
_cell.angle_alpha   90.00
_cell.angle_beta   90.00
_cell.angle_gamma   90.00
#
_symmetry.space_group_name_H-M   'P 1'
#
loop_
_entity.id
_entity.type
_entity.pdbx_description
1 polymer ?
#
loop_
_entity_poly.entity_id
_entity_poly.type
_entity_poly.pdbx_seq_one_letter_code
_entity_poly.pdbx_strand_id
1 'polypeptide(L)'
;MTHRLSGLLQVCSCEYCSNRLSPVSRGEAPPSITTSRTQSAVHPLRLLHKLKMAAFTGTLRRLLKPSGGWTGATLWRASAVAGRCLSATTSGRKCTADAKTSVPRFHFSTSATRFIPAVTQRAPYFKGTAVVDGDFREVSLDDFKGKYLVLFFYPLDFTFVCPTEIIAFSDKANEFHDVNCEVVAVSVDSHFCHLAWINTPRKTGGLGHMNIPLLSDLTKQISRDYGVLIESSGLALRGLFIIDPNGIIKHLSVNDLPVGRSVEETLRLVKAFQYVETHGEVCPANWIPDSPTIKPNPEDSKEYFAKRDANVLHDPCYEPVRAQFDTSQKRSLRIAHDHGVRDSHSTRGDEPASRKDLHGWVDFADVFRNSRFPARGHLSMMDLNLQFWKNEGQTFSKRLKHWIDILDPLVIFTREADINASRDLLLNSGEDVTSLQNKKVRDAWKISLLCVNPSTGDTIPFLFRGGGFVCISASLAAIASLPYRTFLTSFSQQFLFHAYIGGFSLANRNSVKRSLENGEKNELSWKQALLSIGSIPGLALIGTLPHYFIARKKSLNTPGHFFSKFMASAFFGVLCAFNVFTVRNFERENGIKVMHSTGEVIGMSKVAGKKAVRETALSRGILFGVPMIISETAVYLINRRRVFPQRSMILRGFLVYFFCWLILPVSLSWIPQLREIKRNELEPDLVSSTKEAFFYYRGV
;
A
#
# COMPACT_ATOMS: atom_id res chain seq x y z
N MET A 1 -12.24 72.59 -11.20
CA MET A 1 -11.15 73.44 -10.70
C MET A 1 -10.26 72.58 -9.81
N THR A 2 -8.94 72.46 -9.92
CA THR A 2 -7.92 72.83 -10.93
C THR A 2 -6.58 72.47 -10.27
N HIS A 3 -5.81 71.60 -10.92
CA HIS A 3 -4.33 71.48 -10.98
C HIS A 3 -3.50 71.24 -9.68
N ARG A 4 -2.52 70.32 -9.58
CA ARG A 4 -1.38 69.82 -10.42
C ARG A 4 -0.04 70.56 -10.20
N LEU A 5 1.04 69.76 -10.24
CA LEU A 5 2.49 70.06 -10.47
C LEU A 5 3.35 70.53 -9.27
N SER A 6 4.67 70.26 -9.16
CA SER A 6 5.53 69.12 -9.61
C SER A 6 7.04 69.32 -9.27
N GLY A 7 7.79 68.22 -9.09
CA GLY A 7 9.24 68.11 -9.37
C GLY A 7 10.20 68.03 -8.16
N LEU A 8 11.44 67.53 -8.26
CA LEU A 8 12.15 66.73 -9.31
C LEU A 8 13.54 66.27 -8.75
N LEU A 9 14.03 65.07 -9.11
CA LEU A 9 15.46 64.60 -9.06
C LEU A 9 16.12 64.47 -7.63
N GLN A 10 17.22 63.73 -7.38
CA GLN A 10 18.10 62.87 -8.20
C GLN A 10 18.80 61.74 -7.38
N VAL A 11 18.93 60.55 -7.99
CA VAL A 11 20.07 59.58 -8.01
C VAL A 11 21.22 59.70 -6.99
N CYS A 12 21.58 58.60 -6.30
CA CYS A 12 22.87 57.89 -6.48
C CYS A 12 22.95 56.51 -5.78
N SER A 13 23.79 55.61 -6.31
CA SER A 13 23.91 54.19 -5.93
C SER A 13 25.32 53.80 -5.50
N CYS A 14 25.41 52.71 -4.72
CA CYS A 14 26.40 51.61 -4.82
C CYS A 14 27.94 51.79 -4.80
N GLU A 15 28.56 50.73 -4.22
CA GLU A 15 29.74 49.96 -4.70
C GLU A 15 31.20 50.21 -4.20
N TYR A 16 31.89 49.06 -4.02
CA TYR A 16 33.35 48.79 -4.15
C TYR A 16 34.33 49.33 -3.06
N CYS A 17 35.49 48.70 -2.76
CA CYS A 17 36.06 47.41 -3.21
C CYS A 17 37.06 46.76 -2.20
N SER A 18 37.28 45.47 -2.45
CA SER A 18 38.34 44.52 -2.07
C SER A 18 39.82 45.00 -2.00
N ASN A 19 40.62 44.36 -1.13
CA ASN A 19 41.93 43.67 -1.38
C ASN A 19 42.67 43.45 -0.03
N ARG A 20 43.13 42.26 0.41
CA ARG A 20 44.00 41.18 -0.16
C ARG A 20 45.51 41.50 -0.07
N LEU A 21 46.25 40.82 0.83
CA LEU A 21 47.53 40.09 0.61
C LEU A 21 48.22 39.61 1.94
N SER A 22 48.97 38.51 1.86
CA SER A 22 49.78 37.82 2.92
C SER A 22 51.24 38.41 3.01
N PRO A 23 52.31 37.89 3.70
CA PRO A 23 52.66 36.46 3.98
C PRO A 23 53.56 36.05 5.23
N VAL A 24 53.64 34.71 5.49
CA VAL A 24 54.81 33.85 5.89
C VAL A 24 55.63 34.02 7.21
N SER A 25 55.69 32.94 8.03
CA SER A 25 56.92 32.19 8.50
C SER A 25 56.54 30.97 9.39
N ARG A 26 56.84 29.71 8.98
CA ARG A 26 57.87 28.76 9.50
C ARG A 26 57.87 28.58 11.04
N GLY A 27 57.64 27.40 11.66
CA GLY A 27 57.34 26.02 11.20
C GLY A 27 56.74 25.19 12.37
N GLU A 28 56.87 23.86 12.57
CA GLU A 28 57.48 22.70 11.88
C GLU A 28 56.65 21.39 12.17
N ALA A 29 57.24 20.18 12.18
CA ALA A 29 56.56 18.84 12.31
C ALA A 29 57.56 17.73 12.76
N PRO A 30 57.29 16.39 12.77
CA PRO A 30 56.07 15.54 12.59
C PRO A 30 55.93 14.51 13.76
N PRO A 31 55.40 13.24 13.68
CA PRO A 31 54.50 12.52 12.73
C PRO A 31 53.16 12.07 13.38
N SER A 32 51.98 12.00 12.74
CA SER A 32 51.50 11.42 11.46
C SER A 32 51.04 9.94 11.51
N ILE A 33 49.76 9.71 11.79
CA ILE A 33 48.98 8.53 11.31
C ILE A 33 47.68 9.05 10.67
N THR A 34 47.29 8.42 9.56
CA THR A 34 46.28 8.87 8.61
C THR A 34 44.83 8.52 8.98
N THR A 35 43.93 9.51 8.93
CA THR A 35 42.48 9.30 8.89
C THR A 35 41.89 9.89 7.62
N SER A 36 41.38 9.05 6.72
CA SER A 36 40.67 9.47 5.51
C SER A 36 39.25 9.93 5.83
N ARG A 37 38.91 11.16 5.44
CA ARG A 37 37.61 11.79 5.66
C ARG A 37 36.69 11.45 4.48
N THR A 38 35.78 10.49 4.65
CA THR A 38 34.75 10.18 3.65
C THR A 38 33.68 11.28 3.62
N GLN A 39 33.33 11.74 2.42
CA GLN A 39 32.24 12.69 2.22
C GLN A 39 30.87 12.01 2.32
N SER A 40 29.88 12.80 2.71
CA SER A 40 28.51 12.40 2.97
C SER A 40 27.78 11.95 1.70
N ALA A 41 27.11 10.80 1.76
CA ALA A 41 26.17 10.35 0.74
C ALA A 41 24.78 10.13 1.35
N VAL A 42 23.76 10.72 0.74
CA VAL A 42 22.35 10.70 1.18
C VAL A 42 21.58 9.61 0.41
N HIS A 43 20.66 8.93 1.11
CA HIS A 43 19.73 7.90 0.61
C HIS A 43 20.30 6.56 0.11
N PRO A 44 19.62 5.46 0.50
CA PRO A 44 18.93 4.69 -0.54
C PRO A 44 17.49 4.35 -0.17
N LEU A 45 16.52 4.98 -0.85
CA LEU A 45 15.09 4.63 -0.77
C LEU A 45 14.52 4.39 -2.18
N ARG A 46 15.26 3.62 -3.00
CA ARG A 46 14.91 3.24 -4.38
C ARG A 46 15.41 1.83 -4.74
N LEU A 47 14.80 0.79 -4.16
CA LEU A 47 14.97 -0.59 -4.65
C LEU A 47 13.72 -1.47 -4.49
N LEU A 48 12.54 -0.92 -4.80
CA LEU A 48 11.26 -1.65 -4.71
C LEU A 48 10.29 -1.23 -5.83
N HIS A 49 10.71 -1.32 -7.11
CA HIS A 49 9.83 -0.99 -8.24
C HIS A 49 10.08 -1.76 -9.55
N LYS A 50 10.68 -2.97 -9.49
CA LYS A 50 10.83 -3.86 -10.66
C LYS A 50 10.61 -5.36 -10.33
N LEU A 51 9.36 -5.73 -10.03
CA LEU A 51 8.87 -7.10 -10.21
C LEU A 51 7.53 -7.05 -10.95
N LYS A 52 7.48 -7.61 -12.17
CA LYS A 52 6.32 -7.52 -13.06
C LYS A 52 5.22 -8.52 -12.63
N MET A 53 4.08 -8.01 -12.20
CA MET A 53 2.84 -8.78 -12.00
C MET A 53 2.19 -9.13 -13.36
N ALA A 54 2.79 -10.06 -14.11
CA ALA A 54 2.31 -10.47 -15.44
C ALA A 54 1.81 -11.92 -15.52
N ALA A 55 2.11 -12.78 -14.53
CA ALA A 55 1.86 -14.22 -14.62
C ALA A 55 0.51 -14.71 -14.04
N PHE A 56 -0.17 -13.91 -13.21
CA PHE A 56 -1.33 -14.40 -12.42
C PHE A 56 -2.72 -14.11 -13.04
N THR A 57 -2.79 -13.32 -14.11
CA THR A 57 -4.05 -12.91 -14.77
C THR A 57 -4.54 -13.89 -15.84
N GLY A 58 -3.69 -14.79 -16.33
CA GLY A 58 -4.03 -15.74 -17.40
C GLY A 58 -4.90 -16.92 -16.95
N THR A 59 -4.60 -17.50 -15.77
CA THR A 59 -5.20 -18.77 -15.34
C THR A 59 -6.64 -18.63 -14.87
N LEU A 60 -6.99 -17.53 -14.21
CA LEU A 60 -8.36 -17.30 -13.70
C LEU A 60 -9.38 -17.02 -14.83
N ARG A 61 -8.92 -16.66 -16.03
CA ARG A 61 -9.78 -16.37 -17.19
C ARG A 61 -10.21 -17.62 -17.97
N ARG A 62 -9.63 -18.79 -17.70
CA ARG A 62 -9.98 -20.08 -18.35
C ARG A 62 -11.03 -20.89 -17.59
N LEU A 63 -11.34 -20.55 -16.33
CA LEU A 63 -12.33 -21.26 -15.50
C LEU A 63 -13.75 -20.69 -15.58
N LEU A 64 -13.98 -19.61 -16.34
CA LEU A 64 -15.27 -18.94 -16.46
C LEU A 64 -15.60 -18.57 -17.91
N LYS A 65 -15.94 -19.59 -18.72
CA LYS A 65 -16.77 -19.45 -19.92
C LYS A 65 -17.77 -20.62 -19.98
N PRO A 66 -19.09 -20.36 -20.05
CA PRO A 66 -20.06 -21.40 -20.37
C PRO A 66 -20.09 -21.65 -21.88
N SER A 67 -19.96 -22.91 -22.30
CA SER A 67 -20.28 -23.36 -23.65
C SER A 67 -21.72 -23.87 -23.69
N GLY A 68 -22.57 -23.27 -24.53
CA GLY A 68 -23.79 -23.94 -25.01
C GLY A 68 -23.44 -25.04 -26.02
N GLY A 69 -24.34 -25.93 -26.42
CA GLY A 69 -25.76 -26.09 -26.10
C GLY A 69 -26.27 -27.40 -26.72
N TRP A 70 -27.57 -27.47 -27.10
CA TRP A 70 -28.29 -28.65 -27.66
C TRP A 70 -28.60 -29.76 -26.62
N THR A 71 -29.71 -30.50 -26.64
CA THR A 71 -31.03 -30.49 -27.35
C THR A 71 -32.13 -30.53 -26.24
N GLY A 72 -33.45 -30.34 -26.41
CA GLY A 72 -34.42 -30.49 -27.49
C GLY A 72 -35.55 -31.45 -27.03
N ALA A 73 -36.80 -31.21 -27.46
CA ALA A 73 -37.98 -32.12 -27.37
C ALA A 73 -38.80 -32.25 -26.03
N THR A 74 -39.92 -31.50 -25.99
CA THR A 74 -41.32 -31.94 -25.72
C THR A 74 -41.80 -32.67 -24.43
N LEU A 75 -42.92 -32.13 -23.92
CA LEU A 75 -44.26 -32.75 -23.67
C LEU A 75 -44.79 -33.00 -22.23
N TRP A 76 -46.10 -32.69 -22.09
CA TRP A 76 -47.08 -32.89 -20.97
C TRP A 76 -46.98 -32.02 -19.69
N ARG A 77 -48.09 -31.56 -19.07
CA ARG A 77 -49.44 -31.13 -19.53
C ARG A 77 -50.23 -30.50 -18.34
N ALA A 78 -51.46 -30.03 -18.61
CA ALA A 78 -52.56 -29.67 -17.70
C ALA A 78 -52.54 -28.24 -17.07
N SER A 79 -53.66 -27.50 -16.98
CA SER A 79 -55.00 -27.71 -17.57
C SER A 79 -55.86 -26.42 -17.61
N ALA A 80 -56.86 -26.42 -18.50
CA ALA A 80 -58.18 -25.74 -18.46
C ALA A 80 -58.31 -24.33 -17.82
N VAL A 81 -58.61 -23.28 -18.58
CA VAL A 81 -59.94 -22.87 -19.09
C VAL A 81 -60.92 -22.38 -18.01
N ALA A 82 -61.19 -21.06 -18.00
CA ALA A 82 -62.54 -20.48 -17.95
C ALA A 82 -62.47 -18.96 -18.17
N GLY A 83 -63.29 -18.43 -19.09
CA GLY A 83 -63.50 -16.99 -19.27
C GLY A 83 -64.95 -16.71 -19.64
N ARG A 84 -65.55 -15.70 -18.99
CA ARG A 84 -66.89 -15.05 -19.16
C ARG A 84 -67.29 -14.47 -17.78
N CYS A 85 -68.16 -13.47 -17.64
CA CYS A 85 -68.47 -12.29 -18.47
C CYS A 85 -69.36 -11.34 -17.63
N LEU A 86 -69.35 -10.04 -17.95
CA LEU A 86 -70.46 -9.07 -17.81
C LEU A 86 -71.23 -8.90 -16.47
N SER A 87 -71.06 -7.73 -15.84
CA SER A 87 -72.14 -6.82 -15.40
C SER A 87 -71.51 -5.46 -14.99
N ALA A 88 -72.21 -4.32 -14.89
CA ALA A 88 -73.33 -3.81 -15.67
C ALA A 88 -73.36 -2.26 -15.53
N THR A 89 -73.82 -1.60 -16.59
CA THR A 89 -74.45 -0.26 -16.71
C THR A 89 -74.73 0.57 -15.44
N THR A 90 -74.29 1.83 -15.38
CA THR A 90 -75.14 3.04 -15.63
C THR A 90 -74.40 4.37 -15.37
N SER A 91 -74.93 5.49 -15.91
CA SER A 91 -74.38 6.84 -15.83
C SER A 91 -74.91 7.68 -14.66
N GLY A 92 -74.09 8.61 -14.14
CA GLY A 92 -74.51 9.68 -13.22
C GLY A 92 -73.70 10.97 -13.45
N ARG A 93 -74.34 12.15 -13.37
CA ARG A 93 -73.75 13.45 -13.79
C ARG A 93 -73.12 14.25 -12.63
N LYS A 94 -72.10 15.05 -12.99
CA LYS A 94 -71.69 16.39 -12.47
C LYS A 94 -71.62 16.61 -10.94
N CYS A 95 -70.44 17.03 -10.46
CA CYS A 95 -70.13 18.38 -9.90
C CYS A 95 -68.67 18.39 -9.40
N THR A 96 -67.75 19.15 -10.05
CA THR A 96 -67.17 20.46 -9.61
C THR A 96 -66.12 20.39 -8.50
N ALA A 97 -65.16 21.34 -8.56
CA ALA A 97 -64.10 21.68 -7.61
C ALA A 97 -62.73 20.95 -7.75
N ASP A 98 -61.76 21.75 -8.14
CA ASP A 98 -60.32 21.55 -8.19
C ASP A 98 -59.63 20.97 -6.93
N ALA A 99 -58.56 20.20 -7.15
CA ALA A 99 -57.23 20.57 -6.64
C ALA A 99 -56.11 19.84 -7.41
N LYS A 100 -55.12 20.58 -7.91
CA LYS A 100 -53.95 20.04 -8.61
C LYS A 100 -52.87 19.58 -7.61
N THR A 101 -52.33 18.38 -7.81
CA THR A 101 -50.90 18.11 -7.55
C THR A 101 -50.40 16.95 -8.42
N SER A 102 -49.81 17.29 -9.57
CA SER A 102 -49.07 16.34 -10.40
C SER A 102 -47.66 16.15 -9.82
N VAL A 103 -47.41 15.02 -9.16
CA VAL A 103 -46.06 14.65 -8.71
C VAL A 103 -45.22 14.28 -9.94
N PRO A 104 -44.07 14.93 -10.19
CA PRO A 104 -43.24 14.60 -11.35
C PRO A 104 -42.61 13.22 -11.20
N ARG A 105 -42.68 12.43 -12.28
CA ARG A 105 -42.07 11.10 -12.37
C ARG A 105 -40.54 11.25 -12.50
N PHE A 106 -39.86 11.41 -11.36
CA PHE A 106 -38.40 11.46 -11.30
C PHE A 106 -37.79 10.15 -11.81
N HIS A 107 -37.25 10.17 -13.03
CA HIS A 107 -36.28 9.18 -13.47
C HIS A 107 -34.99 9.37 -12.66
N PHE A 108 -34.85 8.61 -11.57
CA PHE A 108 -33.69 8.72 -10.70
C PHE A 108 -32.48 8.06 -11.37
N SER A 109 -31.63 8.90 -11.98
CA SER A 109 -30.36 8.48 -12.57
C SER A 109 -29.53 7.68 -11.57
N THR A 110 -28.96 6.56 -12.02
CA THR A 110 -28.08 5.72 -11.22
C THR A 110 -26.83 6.49 -10.82
N SER A 111 -26.75 6.86 -9.54
CA SER A 111 -25.62 7.52 -8.85
C SER A 111 -24.27 7.21 -9.51
N ALA A 112 -23.71 8.20 -10.20
CA ALA A 112 -22.45 8.08 -10.91
C ALA A 112 -21.35 7.54 -9.98
N THR A 113 -20.58 6.56 -10.50
CA THR A 113 -19.20 6.36 -10.08
C THR A 113 -18.51 7.72 -10.16
N ARG A 114 -17.82 8.18 -9.11
CA ARG A 114 -16.92 9.34 -9.25
C ARG A 114 -15.82 8.93 -10.23
N PHE A 115 -16.00 9.28 -11.50
CA PHE A 115 -14.99 9.10 -12.53
C PHE A 115 -13.83 9.99 -12.14
N ILE A 116 -12.69 9.37 -11.82
CA ILE A 116 -11.44 10.10 -11.77
C ILE A 116 -11.11 10.40 -13.24
N PRO A 117 -10.88 11.67 -13.63
CA PRO A 117 -10.53 11.98 -15.00
C PRO A 117 -9.21 11.31 -15.32
N ALA A 118 -9.21 10.49 -16.37
CA ALA A 118 -8.08 9.65 -16.73
C ALA A 118 -7.93 9.64 -18.25
N VAL A 119 -6.69 9.74 -18.70
CA VAL A 119 -6.35 9.55 -20.12
C VAL A 119 -6.89 8.18 -20.59
N THR A 120 -7.37 8.11 -21.84
CA THR A 120 -8.11 7.00 -22.47
C THR A 120 -9.56 6.80 -22.01
N GLN A 121 -10.06 7.55 -21.01
CA GLN A 121 -11.45 7.45 -20.55
C GLN A 121 -12.29 8.60 -21.08
N ARG A 122 -13.62 8.42 -21.08
CA ARG A 122 -14.56 9.52 -21.37
C ARG A 122 -14.38 10.65 -20.37
N ALA A 123 -14.37 11.88 -20.88
CA ALA A 123 -14.32 13.08 -20.06
C ALA A 123 -15.59 13.19 -19.18
N PRO A 124 -15.47 13.60 -17.89
CA PRO A 124 -16.63 13.87 -17.05
C PRO A 124 -17.56 14.91 -17.71
N TYR A 125 -18.85 14.61 -17.78
CA TYR A 125 -19.83 15.54 -18.34
C TYR A 125 -19.88 16.83 -17.51
N PHE A 126 -19.86 17.98 -18.18
CA PHE A 126 -20.09 19.28 -17.57
C PHE A 126 -21.18 20.03 -18.33
N LYS A 127 -21.86 20.92 -17.60
CA LYS A 127 -22.77 21.93 -18.13
C LYS A 127 -22.80 23.10 -17.15
N GLY A 128 -22.80 24.32 -17.66
CA GLY A 128 -22.98 25.53 -16.86
C GLY A 128 -23.01 26.80 -17.70
N THR A 129 -23.21 27.93 -17.04
CA THR A 129 -23.29 29.23 -17.69
C THR A 129 -21.88 29.77 -17.94
N ALA A 130 -21.59 30.13 -19.18
CA ALA A 130 -20.36 30.78 -19.60
C ALA A 130 -20.61 32.20 -20.11
N VAL A 131 -19.57 33.04 -20.10
CA VAL A 131 -19.55 34.28 -20.88
C VAL A 131 -18.97 33.98 -22.25
N VAL A 132 -19.71 34.31 -23.31
CA VAL A 132 -19.33 34.10 -24.72
C VAL A 132 -19.72 35.34 -25.50
N ASP A 133 -18.77 35.98 -26.18
CA ASP A 133 -18.95 37.26 -26.90
C ASP A 133 -19.49 38.42 -26.05
N GLY A 134 -19.40 38.32 -24.71
CA GLY A 134 -19.98 39.27 -23.74
C GLY A 134 -21.38 38.89 -23.23
N ASP A 135 -22.04 37.91 -23.84
CA ASP A 135 -23.35 37.39 -23.42
C ASP A 135 -23.21 36.20 -22.45
N PHE A 136 -24.25 35.96 -21.64
CA PHE A 136 -24.38 34.71 -20.89
C PHE A 136 -25.02 33.61 -21.75
N ARG A 137 -24.30 32.51 -21.95
CA ARG A 137 -24.78 31.32 -22.70
C ARG A 137 -24.55 30.05 -21.88
N GLU A 138 -25.46 29.09 -21.99
CA GLU A 138 -25.25 27.76 -21.43
C GLU A 138 -24.30 26.97 -22.34
N VAL A 139 -23.24 26.40 -21.77
CA VAL A 139 -22.23 25.61 -22.47
C VAL A 139 -22.05 24.26 -21.76
N SER A 140 -21.95 23.19 -22.55
CA SER A 140 -21.80 21.82 -22.06
C SER A 140 -20.77 21.04 -22.87
N LEU A 141 -20.32 19.90 -22.32
CA LEU A 141 -19.39 19.00 -23.02
C LEU A 141 -19.94 18.50 -24.36
N ASP A 142 -21.27 18.41 -24.49
CA ASP A 142 -21.92 17.88 -25.69
C ASP A 142 -21.85 18.83 -26.89
N ASP A 143 -21.67 20.13 -26.66
CA ASP A 143 -21.60 21.16 -27.71
C ASP A 143 -20.27 21.10 -28.49
N PHE A 144 -19.28 20.37 -27.96
CA PHE A 144 -17.94 20.18 -28.54
C PHE A 144 -17.76 18.83 -29.27
N LYS A 145 -18.83 18.02 -29.41
CA LYS A 145 -18.77 16.75 -30.15
C LYS A 145 -18.32 16.97 -31.59
N GLY A 146 -17.43 16.12 -32.09
CA GLY A 146 -16.85 16.27 -33.43
C GLY A 146 -15.66 17.24 -33.51
N LYS A 147 -15.33 17.95 -32.41
CA LYS A 147 -14.16 18.85 -32.31
C LYS A 147 -13.20 18.36 -31.23
N TYR A 148 -11.93 18.76 -31.33
CA TYR A 148 -11.05 18.71 -30.17
C TYR A 148 -11.45 19.82 -29.17
N LEU A 149 -11.23 19.58 -27.88
CA LEU A 149 -11.50 20.56 -26.82
C LEU A 149 -10.32 20.63 -25.85
N VAL A 150 -9.75 21.82 -25.70
CA VAL A 150 -8.85 22.18 -24.59
C VAL A 150 -9.71 22.79 -23.48
N LEU A 151 -9.98 22.00 -22.44
CA LEU A 151 -10.67 22.46 -21.24
C LEU A 151 -9.63 22.75 -20.15
N PHE A 152 -9.50 24.01 -19.71
CA PHE A 152 -8.51 24.37 -18.70
C PHE A 152 -9.12 25.14 -17.52
N PHE A 153 -8.72 24.73 -16.32
CA PHE A 153 -9.12 25.35 -15.06
C PHE A 153 -8.09 26.38 -14.62
N TYR A 154 -8.53 27.45 -13.98
CA TYR A 154 -7.67 28.41 -13.30
C TYR A 154 -8.21 28.72 -11.89
N PRO A 155 -7.34 29.12 -10.94
CA PRO A 155 -7.74 29.33 -9.54
C PRO A 155 -8.91 30.28 -9.31
N LEU A 156 -8.75 31.56 -9.66
CA LEU A 156 -9.67 32.65 -9.35
C LEU A 156 -9.52 33.82 -10.34
N ASP A 157 -10.61 34.54 -10.59
CA ASP A 157 -10.66 35.85 -11.23
C ASP A 157 -9.85 36.91 -10.45
N PHE A 158 -9.44 38.00 -11.12
CA PHE A 158 -8.72 39.14 -10.53
C PHE A 158 -7.42 38.77 -9.76
N THR A 159 -6.73 37.71 -10.18
CA THR A 159 -5.42 37.28 -9.63
C THR A 159 -4.27 37.42 -10.64
N PHE A 160 -3.06 36.99 -10.29
CA PHE A 160 -1.82 37.37 -10.99
C PHE A 160 -1.51 36.56 -12.27
N VAL A 161 -1.40 35.23 -12.16
CA VAL A 161 -0.98 34.36 -13.29
C VAL A 161 -2.18 33.98 -14.17
N CYS A 162 -3.38 33.86 -13.60
CA CYS A 162 -4.61 33.51 -14.31
C CYS A 162 -4.90 34.36 -15.57
N PRO A 163 -4.86 35.72 -15.53
CA PRO A 163 -5.12 36.52 -16.72
C PRO A 163 -4.08 36.28 -17.82
N THR A 164 -2.82 36.03 -17.47
CA THR A 164 -1.77 35.76 -18.47
C THR A 164 -2.03 34.48 -19.26
N GLU A 165 -2.56 33.43 -18.62
CA GLU A 165 -2.91 32.17 -19.29
C GLU A 165 -4.14 32.35 -20.19
N ILE A 166 -5.20 32.98 -19.66
CA ILE A 166 -6.46 33.19 -20.38
C ILE A 166 -6.24 34.08 -21.61
N ILE A 167 -5.49 35.18 -21.46
CA ILE A 167 -5.11 36.08 -22.56
C ILE A 167 -4.29 35.33 -23.62
N ALA A 168 -3.29 34.55 -23.22
CA ALA A 168 -2.43 33.84 -24.18
C ALA A 168 -3.21 32.78 -24.99
N PHE A 169 -4.18 32.07 -24.37
CA PHE A 169 -5.08 31.18 -25.10
C PHE A 169 -6.08 31.95 -25.99
N SER A 170 -6.63 33.06 -25.51
CA SER A 170 -7.56 33.90 -26.30
C SER A 170 -6.89 34.51 -27.54
N ASP A 171 -5.68 35.03 -27.39
CA ASP A 171 -4.96 35.69 -28.50
C ASP A 171 -4.50 34.66 -29.55
N LYS A 172 -4.31 33.39 -29.17
CA LYS A 172 -4.01 32.25 -30.06
C LYS A 172 -5.22 31.38 -30.44
N ALA A 173 -6.46 31.77 -30.08
CA ALA A 173 -7.65 30.93 -30.27
C ALA A 173 -7.83 30.47 -31.73
N ASN A 174 -7.52 31.35 -32.69
CA ASN A 174 -7.58 31.04 -34.12
C ASN A 174 -6.68 29.85 -34.51
N GLU A 175 -5.47 29.72 -33.94
CA GLU A 175 -4.57 28.59 -34.24
C GLU A 175 -5.13 27.24 -33.76
N PHE A 176 -6.03 27.25 -32.77
CA PHE A 176 -6.78 26.06 -32.34
C PHE A 176 -8.00 25.83 -33.25
N HIS A 177 -8.74 26.89 -33.60
CA HIS A 177 -9.88 26.80 -34.51
C HIS A 177 -9.49 26.26 -35.90
N ASP A 178 -8.34 26.68 -36.44
CA ASP A 178 -7.78 26.23 -37.73
C ASP A 178 -7.53 24.71 -37.76
N VAL A 179 -7.30 24.08 -36.60
CA VAL A 179 -7.13 22.63 -36.45
C VAL A 179 -8.37 21.95 -35.84
N ASN A 180 -9.56 22.54 -35.98
CA ASN A 180 -10.83 22.03 -35.45
C ASN A 180 -10.77 21.72 -33.93
N CYS A 181 -10.14 22.61 -33.17
CA CYS A 181 -10.03 22.54 -31.72
C CYS A 181 -10.62 23.81 -31.08
N GLU A 182 -11.48 23.62 -30.09
CA GLU A 182 -12.06 24.69 -29.26
C GLU A 182 -11.27 24.82 -27.95
N VAL A 183 -11.35 25.99 -27.31
CA VAL A 183 -10.68 26.27 -26.02
C VAL A 183 -11.67 26.87 -25.04
N VAL A 184 -11.78 26.30 -23.83
CA VAL A 184 -12.68 26.78 -22.77
C VAL A 184 -11.92 26.93 -21.46
N ALA A 185 -12.04 28.10 -20.83
CA ALA A 185 -11.50 28.37 -19.51
C ALA A 185 -12.57 28.18 -18.42
N VAL A 186 -12.19 27.66 -17.25
CA VAL A 186 -13.12 27.38 -16.13
C VAL A 186 -12.54 27.87 -14.80
N SER A 187 -13.35 28.54 -13.97
CA SER A 187 -13.03 28.72 -12.55
C SER A 187 -14.27 28.54 -11.67
N VAL A 188 -14.07 28.70 -10.37
CA VAL A 188 -15.13 28.58 -9.35
C VAL A 188 -15.92 29.87 -9.11
N ASP A 189 -15.62 30.91 -9.88
CA ASP A 189 -16.24 32.24 -9.83
C ASP A 189 -17.59 32.28 -10.56
N SER A 190 -18.32 33.41 -10.45
CA SER A 190 -19.62 33.58 -11.12
C SER A 190 -19.47 34.15 -12.54
N HIS A 191 -20.42 33.83 -13.43
CA HIS A 191 -20.45 34.43 -14.77
C HIS A 191 -20.54 35.97 -14.75
N PHE A 192 -21.13 36.57 -13.72
CA PHE A 192 -21.09 38.02 -13.49
C PHE A 192 -19.67 38.54 -13.19
N CYS A 193 -18.88 37.77 -12.43
CA CYS A 193 -17.47 38.08 -12.13
C CYS A 193 -16.62 38.03 -13.40
N HIS A 194 -16.79 36.97 -14.20
CA HIS A 194 -16.14 36.82 -15.50
C HIS A 194 -16.44 38.02 -16.43
N LEU A 195 -17.70 38.43 -16.54
CA LEU A 195 -18.09 39.59 -17.38
C LEU A 195 -17.47 40.90 -16.86
N ALA A 196 -17.43 41.11 -15.54
CA ALA A 196 -16.74 42.26 -14.96
C ALA A 196 -15.23 42.25 -15.24
N TRP A 197 -14.61 41.07 -15.25
CA TRP A 197 -13.17 40.92 -15.52
C TRP A 197 -12.80 41.06 -17.00
N ILE A 198 -13.68 40.61 -17.90
CA ILE A 198 -13.65 40.90 -19.35
C ILE A 198 -13.73 42.41 -19.60
N ASN A 199 -14.67 43.10 -18.94
CA ASN A 199 -14.84 44.55 -19.06
C ASN A 199 -13.71 45.36 -18.40
N THR A 200 -12.83 44.72 -17.63
CA THR A 200 -11.65 45.36 -17.04
C THR A 200 -10.50 45.40 -18.08
N PRO A 201 -9.84 46.54 -18.32
CA PRO A 201 -8.72 46.62 -19.27
C PRO A 201 -7.51 45.75 -18.88
N ARG A 202 -6.83 45.15 -19.87
CA ARG A 202 -5.58 44.38 -19.66
C ARG A 202 -4.50 45.17 -18.89
N LYS A 203 -4.42 46.49 -19.10
CA LYS A 203 -3.48 47.39 -18.39
C LYS A 203 -3.67 47.45 -16.87
N THR A 204 -4.85 47.08 -16.36
CA THR A 204 -5.18 47.07 -14.93
C THR A 204 -5.42 45.65 -14.40
N GLY A 205 -4.85 44.63 -15.06
CA GLY A 205 -5.00 43.21 -14.67
C GLY A 205 -6.34 42.57 -15.07
N GLY A 206 -7.10 43.20 -15.95
CA GLY A 206 -8.29 42.62 -16.57
C GLY A 206 -7.98 41.75 -17.79
N LEU A 207 -9.01 41.21 -18.43
CA LEU A 207 -8.88 40.36 -19.62
C LEU A 207 -9.06 41.14 -20.93
N GLY A 208 -9.92 42.15 -20.97
CA GLY A 208 -10.37 42.77 -22.21
C GLY A 208 -11.21 41.81 -23.08
N HIS A 209 -11.30 42.08 -24.38
CA HIS A 209 -12.00 41.22 -25.33
C HIS A 209 -11.40 39.80 -25.36
N MET A 210 -12.28 38.79 -25.31
CA MET A 210 -11.95 37.36 -25.25
C MET A 210 -12.56 36.62 -26.43
N ASN A 211 -11.75 35.75 -27.05
CA ASN A 211 -12.13 34.87 -28.15
C ASN A 211 -12.51 33.45 -27.67
N ILE A 212 -12.56 33.22 -26.36
CA ILE A 212 -12.78 31.91 -25.73
C ILE A 212 -13.85 32.00 -24.62
N PRO A 213 -14.73 30.99 -24.44
CA PRO A 213 -15.69 30.97 -23.34
C PRO A 213 -15.03 30.94 -21.95
N LEU A 214 -15.57 31.73 -21.02
CA LEU A 214 -15.27 31.66 -19.59
C LEU A 214 -16.45 30.99 -18.85
N LEU A 215 -16.28 29.74 -18.45
CA LEU A 215 -17.30 28.90 -17.81
C LEU A 215 -17.27 29.02 -16.27
N SER A 216 -18.44 29.29 -15.68
CA SER A 216 -18.63 29.40 -14.23
C SER A 216 -18.94 28.05 -13.58
N ASP A 217 -18.07 27.58 -12.68
CA ASP A 217 -18.30 26.43 -11.78
C ASP A 217 -18.56 26.91 -10.35
N LEU A 218 -19.55 27.77 -10.16
CA LEU A 218 -19.91 28.33 -8.85
C LEU A 218 -20.15 27.24 -7.78
N THR A 219 -20.73 26.10 -8.19
CA THR A 219 -21.01 24.92 -7.36
C THR A 219 -19.77 24.09 -6.99
N LYS A 220 -18.63 24.35 -7.64
CA LYS A 220 -17.37 23.60 -7.53
C LYS A 220 -17.50 22.12 -7.95
N GLN A 221 -18.55 21.77 -8.68
CA GLN A 221 -18.85 20.39 -9.03
C GLN A 221 -18.05 19.95 -10.27
N ILE A 222 -17.90 20.83 -11.26
CA ILE A 222 -17.10 20.54 -12.47
C ILE A 222 -15.63 20.35 -12.06
N SER A 223 -15.09 21.27 -11.26
CA SER A 223 -13.72 21.22 -10.72
C SER A 223 -13.46 19.97 -9.86
N ARG A 224 -14.50 19.47 -9.18
CA ARG A 224 -14.44 18.25 -8.36
C ARG A 224 -14.49 16.98 -9.20
N ASP A 225 -15.32 16.95 -10.23
CA ASP A 225 -15.43 15.81 -11.15
C ASP A 225 -14.21 15.74 -12.09
N TYR A 226 -13.59 16.87 -12.43
CA TYR A 226 -12.27 16.98 -13.05
C TYR A 226 -11.10 16.89 -12.04
N GLY A 227 -11.36 16.60 -10.76
CA GLY A 227 -10.32 16.25 -9.77
C GLY A 227 -9.27 17.33 -9.47
N VAL A 228 -9.54 18.59 -9.85
CA VAL A 228 -8.61 19.73 -9.72
C VAL A 228 -8.96 20.66 -8.55
N LEU A 229 -10.14 20.48 -7.93
CA LEU A 229 -10.57 21.28 -6.78
C LEU A 229 -9.74 20.99 -5.52
N ILE A 230 -9.14 22.03 -4.93
CA ILE A 230 -8.57 21.99 -3.58
C ILE A 230 -9.72 22.21 -2.58
N GLU A 231 -10.27 21.13 -2.03
CA GLU A 231 -11.42 21.19 -1.11
C GLU A 231 -11.15 22.02 0.18
N SER A 232 -9.89 22.29 0.54
CA SER A 232 -9.54 23.13 1.71
C SER A 232 -9.51 24.64 1.43
N SER A 233 -9.31 25.08 0.19
CA SER A 233 -9.31 26.49 -0.21
C SER A 233 -10.50 26.87 -1.10
N GLY A 234 -11.24 25.88 -1.62
CA GLY A 234 -12.46 26.09 -2.41
C GLY A 234 -12.23 26.54 -3.86
N LEU A 235 -10.99 26.48 -4.36
CA LEU A 235 -10.57 26.88 -5.71
C LEU A 235 -9.89 25.73 -6.46
N ALA A 236 -9.76 25.86 -7.79
CA ALA A 236 -9.13 24.86 -8.65
C ALA A 236 -7.60 25.06 -8.76
N LEU A 237 -6.88 23.95 -8.93
CA LEU A 237 -5.51 23.96 -9.46
C LEU A 237 -5.49 24.32 -10.95
N ARG A 238 -4.30 24.60 -11.49
CA ARG A 238 -4.07 24.86 -12.93
C ARG A 238 -4.10 23.55 -13.74
N GLY A 239 -5.25 22.88 -13.74
CA GLY A 239 -5.49 21.69 -14.55
C GLY A 239 -5.87 22.01 -15.98
N LEU A 240 -5.32 21.29 -16.96
CA LEU A 240 -5.65 21.38 -18.37
C LEU A 240 -5.91 19.98 -18.92
N PHE A 241 -6.95 19.83 -19.74
CA PHE A 241 -7.38 18.57 -20.34
C PHE A 241 -7.54 18.76 -21.84
N ILE A 242 -6.96 17.84 -22.63
CA ILE A 242 -7.20 17.75 -24.08
C ILE A 242 -8.16 16.57 -24.30
N ILE A 243 -9.33 16.88 -24.85
CA ILE A 243 -10.44 15.95 -25.10
C ILE A 243 -10.63 15.84 -26.62
N ASP A 244 -10.87 14.62 -27.10
CA ASP A 244 -11.03 14.32 -28.53
C ASP A 244 -12.48 14.48 -29.04
N PRO A 245 -12.71 14.39 -30.36
CA PRO A 245 -14.04 14.46 -30.98
C PRO A 245 -15.06 13.43 -30.46
N ASN A 246 -14.59 12.34 -29.84
CA ASN A 246 -15.41 11.28 -29.26
C ASN A 246 -15.71 11.50 -27.78
N GLY A 247 -15.18 12.56 -27.17
CA GLY A 247 -15.27 12.87 -25.75
C GLY A 247 -14.31 12.07 -24.86
N ILE A 248 -13.17 11.63 -25.39
CA ILE A 248 -12.12 10.87 -24.68
C ILE A 248 -10.96 11.80 -24.30
N ILE A 249 -10.49 11.73 -23.05
CA ILE A 249 -9.31 12.48 -22.59
C ILE A 249 -8.05 11.87 -23.22
N LYS A 250 -7.29 12.65 -23.99
CA LYS A 250 -6.00 12.27 -24.60
C LYS A 250 -4.80 12.71 -23.76
N HIS A 251 -4.90 13.87 -23.12
CA HIS A 251 -3.87 14.43 -22.26
C HIS A 251 -4.49 15.16 -21.07
N LEU A 252 -3.77 15.16 -19.95
CA LEU A 252 -4.01 16.08 -18.84
C LEU A 252 -2.67 16.56 -18.26
N SER A 253 -2.64 17.80 -17.82
CA SER A 253 -1.54 18.40 -17.06
C SER A 253 -2.12 19.19 -15.88
N VAL A 254 -1.39 19.23 -14.75
CA VAL A 254 -1.81 19.96 -13.55
C VAL A 254 -0.61 20.66 -12.96
N ASN A 255 -0.60 21.99 -12.99
CA ASN A 255 0.42 22.80 -12.33
C ASN A 255 -0.06 23.23 -10.93
N ASP A 256 0.90 23.44 -10.04
CA ASP A 256 0.67 24.16 -8.78
C ASP A 256 0.39 25.65 -9.05
N LEU A 257 -0.18 26.35 -8.07
CA LEU A 257 -0.67 27.72 -8.17
C LEU A 257 0.33 28.75 -8.73
N PRO A 258 1.65 28.73 -8.42
CA PRO A 258 2.57 29.79 -8.86
C PRO A 258 3.12 29.64 -10.29
N VAL A 259 2.91 28.51 -10.99
CA VAL A 259 3.55 28.25 -12.30
C VAL A 259 2.51 28.14 -13.42
N GLY A 260 2.55 29.08 -14.37
CA GLY A 260 1.69 29.07 -15.56
C GLY A 260 2.01 27.95 -16.56
N ARG A 261 1.06 27.66 -17.44
CA ARG A 261 1.16 26.67 -18.53
C ARG A 261 1.69 27.28 -19.83
N SER A 262 2.09 26.41 -20.77
CA SER A 262 2.52 26.80 -22.13
C SER A 262 1.39 26.54 -23.15
N VAL A 263 1.00 27.58 -23.87
CA VAL A 263 0.04 27.49 -24.98
C VAL A 263 0.63 26.72 -26.16
N GLU A 264 1.91 26.94 -26.47
CA GLU A 264 2.60 26.28 -27.58
C GLU A 264 2.70 24.76 -27.39
N GLU A 265 2.99 24.30 -26.17
CA GLU A 265 3.02 22.86 -25.86
C GLU A 265 1.60 22.26 -25.97
N THR A 266 0.58 23.01 -25.58
CA THR A 266 -0.83 22.58 -25.72
C THR A 266 -1.19 22.42 -27.20
N LEU A 267 -0.85 23.40 -28.04
CA LEU A 267 -1.09 23.35 -29.48
C LEU A 267 -0.29 22.23 -30.17
N ARG A 268 0.97 22.03 -29.78
CA ARG A 268 1.82 20.92 -30.24
C ARG A 268 1.20 19.56 -29.91
N LEU A 269 0.67 19.40 -28.70
CA LEU A 269 -0.01 18.17 -28.28
C LEU A 269 -1.31 17.91 -29.06
N VAL A 270 -2.15 18.93 -29.29
CA VAL A 270 -3.36 18.80 -30.13
C VAL A 270 -2.98 18.33 -31.54
N LYS A 271 -2.03 19.01 -32.19
CA LYS A 271 -1.53 18.64 -33.53
C LYS A 271 -0.94 17.23 -33.57
N ALA A 272 -0.23 16.80 -32.51
CA ALA A 272 0.32 15.45 -32.41
C ALA A 272 -0.77 14.37 -32.32
N PHE A 273 -1.81 14.55 -31.50
CA PHE A 273 -2.90 13.55 -31.40
C PHE A 273 -3.66 13.43 -32.72
N GLN A 274 -3.94 14.55 -33.39
CA GLN A 274 -4.58 14.57 -34.71
C GLN A 274 -3.72 13.88 -35.79
N TYR A 275 -2.40 14.09 -35.76
CA TYR A 275 -1.47 13.42 -36.67
C TYR A 275 -1.51 11.89 -36.51
N VAL A 276 -1.44 11.41 -35.26
CA VAL A 276 -1.52 9.96 -34.92
C VAL A 276 -2.85 9.36 -35.38
N GLU A 277 -3.96 10.07 -35.20
CA GLU A 277 -5.30 9.61 -35.63
C GLU A 277 -5.47 9.56 -37.15
N THR A 278 -4.79 10.45 -37.89
CA THR A 278 -4.87 10.53 -39.35
C THR A 278 -3.93 9.52 -40.05
N HIS A 279 -2.72 9.30 -39.51
CA HIS A 279 -1.67 8.52 -40.18
C HIS A 279 -1.43 7.12 -39.58
N GLY A 280 -1.85 6.86 -38.33
CA GLY A 280 -1.59 5.59 -37.64
C GLY A 280 -0.14 5.37 -37.20
N GLU A 281 0.76 6.33 -37.45
CA GLU A 281 2.12 6.37 -36.91
C GLU A 281 2.15 7.02 -35.50
N VAL A 282 3.27 6.92 -34.78
CA VAL A 282 3.44 7.54 -33.45
C VAL A 282 4.47 8.66 -33.46
N CYS A 283 4.15 9.76 -32.76
CA CYS A 283 5.01 10.92 -32.60
C CYS A 283 6.11 10.68 -31.53
N PRO A 284 7.40 10.89 -31.82
CA PRO A 284 8.48 10.82 -30.84
C PRO A 284 8.48 12.00 -29.85
N ALA A 285 9.38 11.95 -28.86
CA ALA A 285 9.62 13.06 -27.95
C ALA A 285 10.00 14.34 -28.71
N ASN A 286 9.47 15.49 -28.26
CA ASN A 286 9.64 16.81 -28.86
C ASN A 286 9.18 16.93 -30.33
N TRP A 287 8.34 16.01 -30.83
CA TRP A 287 7.78 16.10 -32.18
C TRP A 287 7.01 17.41 -32.38
N ILE A 288 7.33 18.10 -33.47
CA ILE A 288 6.57 19.23 -34.03
C ILE A 288 6.06 18.79 -35.43
N PRO A 289 5.11 19.52 -36.05
CA PRO A 289 4.73 19.26 -37.45
C PRO A 289 5.95 19.10 -38.36
N ASP A 290 5.81 18.24 -39.37
CA ASP A 290 6.85 17.85 -40.33
C ASP A 290 8.09 17.13 -39.75
N SER A 291 8.13 16.88 -38.43
CA SER A 291 9.16 16.03 -37.82
C SER A 291 8.96 14.54 -38.11
N PRO A 292 10.04 13.75 -38.21
CA PRO A 292 9.96 12.32 -38.48
C PRO A 292 9.21 11.56 -37.38
N THR A 293 8.41 10.58 -37.80
CA THR A 293 7.53 9.75 -36.98
C THR A 293 7.93 8.26 -37.03
N ILE A 294 7.29 7.44 -36.20
CA ILE A 294 7.62 6.02 -36.05
C ILE A 294 6.41 5.17 -36.42
N LYS A 295 6.56 4.25 -37.37
CA LYS A 295 5.59 3.18 -37.65
C LYS A 295 5.58 2.19 -36.47
N PRO A 296 4.44 1.90 -35.81
CA PRO A 296 4.38 1.13 -34.56
C PRO A 296 4.52 -0.40 -34.75
N ASN A 297 5.51 -0.83 -35.52
CA ASN A 297 5.86 -2.23 -35.79
C ASN A 297 7.36 -2.45 -35.46
N PRO A 298 7.76 -3.51 -34.73
CA PRO A 298 9.16 -3.82 -34.45
C PRO A 298 10.11 -3.82 -35.66
N GLU A 299 9.62 -4.17 -36.86
CA GLU A 299 10.44 -4.13 -38.09
C GLU A 299 10.46 -2.73 -38.70
N ASP A 300 9.29 -2.15 -39.01
CA ASP A 300 9.20 -0.85 -39.70
C ASP A 300 9.76 0.31 -38.87
N SER A 301 9.69 0.24 -37.53
CA SER A 301 10.24 1.26 -36.64
C SER A 301 11.77 1.46 -36.79
N LYS A 302 12.49 0.44 -37.32
CA LYS A 302 13.93 0.53 -37.60
C LYS A 302 14.25 1.62 -38.62
N GLU A 303 13.32 1.96 -39.52
CA GLU A 303 13.47 3.05 -40.49
C GLU A 303 13.75 4.39 -39.80
N TYR A 304 13.01 4.69 -38.73
CA TYR A 304 13.20 5.91 -37.92
C TYR A 304 14.51 5.87 -37.14
N PHE A 305 14.81 4.75 -36.47
CA PHE A 305 16.01 4.65 -35.63
C PHE A 305 17.30 4.74 -36.46
N ALA A 306 17.35 4.12 -37.64
CA ALA A 306 18.48 4.24 -38.55
C ALA A 306 18.70 5.70 -39.03
N LYS A 307 17.62 6.42 -39.38
CA LYS A 307 17.68 7.84 -39.75
C LYS A 307 18.14 8.72 -38.59
N ARG A 308 17.75 8.38 -37.35
CA ARG A 308 18.15 9.13 -36.14
C ARG A 308 19.63 8.91 -35.80
N ASP A 309 20.11 7.68 -35.83
CA ASP A 309 21.51 7.37 -35.48
C ASP A 309 22.50 8.00 -36.49
N ALA A 310 22.12 8.10 -37.77
CA ALA A 310 22.90 8.82 -38.79
C ALA A 310 23.06 10.32 -38.49
N ASN A 311 22.04 10.96 -37.91
CA ASN A 311 22.10 12.38 -37.53
C ASN A 311 22.90 12.62 -36.23
N VAL A 312 22.95 11.64 -35.31
CA VAL A 312 23.76 11.74 -34.07
C VAL A 312 25.27 11.72 -34.39
N LEU A 313 25.68 11.08 -35.48
CA LEU A 313 27.06 11.08 -35.98
C LEU A 313 27.55 12.44 -36.51
N HIS A 314 26.66 13.44 -36.63
CA HIS A 314 26.99 14.80 -37.07
C HIS A 314 26.77 15.88 -35.99
N ASP A 315 26.45 15.50 -34.75
CA ASP A 315 26.34 16.46 -33.63
C ASP A 315 27.74 16.84 -33.10
N PRO A 316 28.15 18.13 -33.16
CA PRO A 316 29.45 18.58 -32.67
C PRO A 316 29.65 18.35 -31.15
N CYS A 317 28.59 18.06 -30.41
CA CYS A 317 28.64 17.87 -28.96
C CYS A 317 28.85 16.40 -28.53
N TYR A 318 29.07 15.45 -29.45
CA TYR A 318 29.11 14.02 -29.12
C TYR A 318 30.28 13.22 -29.74
N GLU A 319 31.52 13.70 -29.56
CA GLU A 319 32.70 12.83 -29.72
C GLU A 319 32.69 11.70 -28.66
N PRO A 320 32.94 10.42 -29.04
CA PRO A 320 32.66 9.31 -28.16
C PRO A 320 33.80 9.02 -27.16
N VAL A 321 33.42 8.88 -25.88
CA VAL A 321 34.25 8.34 -24.78
C VAL A 321 34.49 6.83 -24.95
N ARG A 322 35.01 6.42 -26.12
CA ARG A 322 35.27 5.01 -26.50
C ARG A 322 36.74 4.62 -26.32
N ALA A 323 37.64 5.61 -26.24
CA ALA A 323 39.08 5.40 -26.02
C ALA A 323 39.47 5.01 -24.57
N GLN A 324 38.61 5.26 -23.57
CA GLN A 324 38.92 4.99 -22.16
C GLN A 324 38.48 3.60 -21.66
N PHE A 325 37.62 2.88 -22.37
CA PHE A 325 37.16 1.55 -21.93
C PHE A 325 38.04 0.38 -22.39
N ASP A 326 38.72 0.50 -23.55
CA ASP A 326 39.56 -0.58 -24.10
C ASP A 326 40.92 -0.74 -23.38
N THR A 327 41.42 0.31 -22.71
CA THR A 327 42.64 0.25 -21.89
C THR A 327 42.45 -0.49 -20.55
N SER A 328 41.21 -0.63 -20.06
CA SER A 328 40.92 -1.34 -18.81
C SER A 328 40.93 -2.87 -18.97
N GLN A 329 40.37 -3.41 -20.05
CA GLN A 329 40.37 -4.86 -20.30
C GLN A 329 41.76 -5.40 -20.65
N LYS A 330 42.56 -4.65 -21.43
CA LYS A 330 43.94 -5.04 -21.81
C LYS A 330 44.96 -5.00 -20.67
N ARG A 331 44.60 -4.44 -19.50
CA ARG A 331 45.44 -4.45 -18.30
C ARG A 331 45.17 -5.65 -17.39
N SER A 332 43.94 -6.17 -17.40
CA SER A 332 43.52 -7.33 -16.60
C SER A 332 44.06 -8.66 -17.13
N LEU A 333 44.22 -8.78 -18.45
CA LEU A 333 44.77 -9.98 -19.12
C LEU A 333 46.30 -10.09 -19.07
N ARG A 334 47.02 -9.10 -18.49
CA ARG A 334 48.49 -9.08 -18.45
C ARG A 334 49.10 -9.39 -17.08
N ILE A 335 48.27 -9.77 -16.10
CA ILE A 335 48.70 -10.14 -14.72
C ILE A 335 48.57 -11.65 -14.47
N ALA A 336 47.82 -12.38 -15.31
CA ALA A 336 47.55 -13.82 -15.13
C ALA A 336 48.57 -14.75 -15.83
N HIS A 337 49.70 -14.24 -16.32
CA HIS A 337 50.63 -15.00 -17.17
C HIS A 337 52.06 -15.12 -16.59
N ASP A 338 52.26 -14.76 -15.32
CA ASP A 338 53.57 -14.75 -14.67
C ASP A 338 53.58 -15.48 -13.32
N HIS A 339 53.19 -16.76 -13.33
CA HIS A 339 53.63 -17.79 -12.38
C HIS A 339 53.45 -19.16 -13.02
N GLY A 340 54.56 -19.78 -13.44
CA GLY A 340 54.55 -21.01 -14.21
C GLY A 340 54.79 -22.29 -13.40
N VAL A 341 54.22 -23.39 -13.92
CA VAL A 341 54.81 -24.74 -13.98
C VAL A 341 54.96 -25.53 -12.66
N ARG A 342 54.20 -26.65 -12.53
CA ARG A 342 54.67 -27.98 -13.00
C ARG A 342 53.54 -29.04 -13.06
N ASP A 343 53.73 -30.05 -13.90
CA ASP A 343 52.74 -31.01 -14.41
C ASP A 343 52.58 -32.31 -13.60
N SER A 344 51.45 -33.02 -13.78
CA SER A 344 51.42 -34.50 -13.93
C SER A 344 50.09 -35.08 -14.48
N HIS A 345 50.14 -35.55 -15.73
CA HIS A 345 49.38 -36.56 -16.49
C HIS A 345 48.05 -37.27 -16.07
N SER A 346 47.31 -37.68 -17.14
CA SER A 346 46.41 -38.86 -17.31
C SER A 346 44.95 -38.79 -16.82
N THR A 347 43.91 -39.30 -17.52
CA THR A 347 43.70 -39.75 -18.94
C THR A 347 42.18 -39.99 -19.20
N ARG A 348 41.72 -39.80 -20.45
CA ARG A 348 40.52 -40.40 -21.13
C ARG A 348 39.08 -40.24 -20.53
N GLY A 349 38.10 -40.11 -21.44
CA GLY A 349 36.72 -40.63 -21.20
C GLY A 349 35.53 -39.83 -21.73
N ASP A 350 35.33 -39.84 -23.05
CA ASP A 350 34.05 -39.91 -23.81
C ASP A 350 32.84 -38.96 -23.60
N GLU A 351 32.23 -38.62 -24.75
CA GLU A 351 30.95 -37.92 -24.99
C GLU A 351 29.70 -38.84 -24.76
N PRO A 352 28.41 -38.42 -24.99
CA PRO A 352 27.89 -37.15 -25.52
C PRO A 352 26.69 -36.54 -24.73
N ALA A 353 26.18 -35.41 -25.23
CA ALA A 353 25.02 -34.68 -24.70
C ALA A 353 23.64 -35.34 -24.97
N SER A 354 22.66 -35.13 -24.07
CA SER A 354 21.27 -34.81 -24.47
C SER A 354 20.39 -34.23 -23.34
N ARG A 355 19.23 -33.67 -23.73
CA ARG A 355 18.01 -33.42 -22.93
C ARG A 355 17.94 -32.19 -22.01
N LYS A 356 17.73 -31.04 -22.66
CA LYS A 356 16.55 -30.17 -22.55
C LYS A 356 15.63 -30.24 -21.29
N ASP A 357 15.27 -29.02 -20.88
CA ASP A 357 13.94 -28.51 -20.50
C ASP A 357 13.54 -28.32 -19.01
N LEU A 358 12.99 -27.12 -18.78
CA LEU A 358 12.14 -26.62 -17.68
C LEU A 358 12.63 -26.80 -16.23
N HIS A 359 12.96 -25.67 -15.57
CA HIS A 359 12.19 -25.17 -14.42
C HIS A 359 12.63 -23.75 -14.01
N GLY A 360 12.00 -22.73 -14.59
CA GLY A 360 11.88 -21.41 -13.94
C GLY A 360 10.65 -21.37 -13.03
N TRP A 361 10.63 -20.46 -12.06
CA TRP A 361 9.55 -20.21 -11.06
C TRP A 361 9.49 -21.13 -9.82
N VAL A 362 10.57 -21.21 -9.04
CA VAL A 362 10.47 -21.40 -7.57
C VAL A 362 11.52 -20.54 -6.88
N ASP A 363 11.22 -19.25 -6.64
CA ASP A 363 12.20 -18.35 -6.00
C ASP A 363 11.58 -17.30 -5.06
N PHE A 364 10.58 -17.74 -4.28
CA PHE A 364 10.07 -17.01 -3.11
C PHE A 364 10.44 -17.70 -1.78
N ALA A 365 11.06 -18.90 -1.86
CA ALA A 365 11.52 -19.66 -0.71
C ALA A 365 12.95 -19.27 -0.25
N ASP A 366 13.76 -18.67 -1.13
CA ASP A 366 15.19 -18.47 -0.87
C ASP A 366 15.50 -17.26 0.01
N VAL A 367 14.53 -16.36 0.19
CA VAL A 367 14.55 -15.32 1.22
C VAL A 367 14.65 -15.92 2.65
N PHE A 368 14.31 -17.20 2.83
CA PHE A 368 14.43 -17.92 4.11
C PHE A 368 15.65 -18.86 4.21
N ARG A 369 16.51 -18.98 3.18
CA ARG A 369 17.45 -20.12 3.09
C ARG A 369 18.89 -19.86 3.57
N ASN A 370 19.30 -18.60 3.73
CA ASN A 370 20.68 -18.21 4.06
C ASN A 370 20.86 -17.53 5.43
N SER A 371 20.74 -18.33 6.49
CA SER A 371 21.42 -18.10 7.78
C SER A 371 21.71 -19.48 8.39
N ARG A 372 22.99 -19.88 8.44
CA ARG A 372 23.37 -21.26 8.81
C ARG A 372 24.83 -21.36 9.25
N PHE A 373 25.05 -21.74 10.51
CA PHE A 373 26.30 -22.32 11.04
C PHE A 373 25.95 -23.32 12.19
N PRO A 374 26.89 -24.11 12.75
CA PRO A 374 26.61 -25.50 13.09
C PRO A 374 25.96 -25.72 14.46
N ALA A 375 25.27 -26.87 14.59
CA ALA A 375 24.76 -27.35 15.86
C ALA A 375 25.92 -27.67 16.83
N ARG A 376 25.90 -27.09 18.03
CA ARG A 376 26.68 -27.57 19.18
C ARG A 376 25.90 -28.66 19.91
N GLY A 377 26.63 -29.65 20.40
CA GLY A 377 26.07 -30.93 20.86
C GLY A 377 25.28 -30.88 22.16
N HIS A 378 24.56 -31.97 22.41
CA HIS A 378 23.95 -32.28 23.70
C HIS A 378 24.96 -32.18 24.85
N LEU A 379 24.74 -31.22 25.75
CA LEU A 379 25.07 -31.34 27.17
C LEU A 379 23.76 -31.07 27.93
N SER A 380 23.57 -31.69 29.09
CA SER A 380 22.33 -31.62 29.88
C SER A 380 22.11 -30.22 30.46
N MET A 381 21.57 -29.31 29.65
CA MET A 381 21.34 -27.92 30.00
C MET A 381 19.92 -27.76 30.54
N MET A 382 19.81 -27.39 31.81
CA MET A 382 18.52 -27.08 32.45
C MET A 382 17.84 -25.94 31.69
N ASP A 383 16.55 -26.08 31.36
CA ASP A 383 15.87 -25.08 30.55
C ASP A 383 15.67 -23.77 31.35
N LEU A 384 16.49 -22.78 31.02
CA LEU A 384 16.43 -21.42 31.58
C LEU A 384 15.01 -20.83 31.58
N ASN A 385 14.24 -21.05 30.50
CA ASN A 385 12.89 -20.52 30.41
C ASN A 385 11.94 -21.23 31.39
N LEU A 386 12.16 -22.51 31.65
CA LEU A 386 11.34 -23.30 32.57
C LEU A 386 11.53 -22.79 34.00
N GLN A 387 12.77 -22.64 34.44
CA GLN A 387 13.08 -22.09 35.77
C GLN A 387 12.48 -20.68 35.95
N PHE A 388 12.67 -19.79 34.97
CA PHE A 388 12.13 -18.43 35.00
C PHE A 388 10.60 -18.45 35.16
N TRP A 389 9.87 -19.14 34.29
CA TRP A 389 8.40 -19.16 34.34
C TRP A 389 7.84 -19.97 35.53
N LYS A 390 8.58 -20.95 36.07
CA LYS A 390 8.22 -21.66 37.31
C LYS A 390 8.27 -20.75 38.53
N ASN A 391 9.26 -19.86 38.62
CA ASN A 391 9.44 -18.96 39.77
C ASN A 391 8.65 -17.64 39.64
N GLU A 392 8.67 -17.03 38.45
CA GLU A 392 8.09 -15.71 38.20
C GLU A 392 6.72 -15.76 37.50
N GLY A 393 6.37 -16.87 36.87
CA GLY A 393 5.14 -17.00 36.08
C GLY A 393 3.86 -17.30 36.87
N GLN A 394 3.92 -17.53 38.18
CA GLN A 394 2.80 -18.06 38.96
C GLN A 394 1.60 -17.09 39.06
N THR A 395 1.82 -15.84 39.45
CA THR A 395 0.74 -14.87 39.65
C THR A 395 0.52 -13.98 38.42
N PHE A 396 -0.73 -13.57 38.18
CA PHE A 396 -1.07 -12.65 37.08
C PHE A 396 -0.29 -11.34 37.16
N SER A 397 -0.18 -10.73 38.34
CA SER A 397 0.51 -9.45 38.52
C SER A 397 2.00 -9.52 38.26
N LYS A 398 2.68 -10.63 38.62
CA LYS A 398 4.08 -10.87 38.22
C LYS A 398 4.20 -10.98 36.71
N ARG A 399 3.38 -11.82 36.07
CA ARG A 399 3.37 -11.96 34.59
C ARG A 399 3.12 -10.63 33.89
N LEU A 400 2.19 -9.82 34.38
CA LEU A 400 1.87 -8.50 33.82
C LEU A 400 3.05 -7.54 33.91
N LYS A 401 3.69 -7.46 35.09
CA LYS A 401 4.91 -6.66 35.26
C LYS A 401 6.01 -7.10 34.30
N HIS A 402 6.28 -8.40 34.22
CA HIS A 402 7.28 -8.96 33.31
C HIS A 402 6.95 -8.66 31.84
N TRP A 403 5.71 -8.85 31.39
CA TRP A 403 5.34 -8.52 30.01
C TRP A 403 5.42 -7.01 29.70
N ILE A 404 5.14 -6.13 30.66
CA ILE A 404 5.36 -4.67 30.50
C ILE A 404 6.86 -4.36 30.40
N ASP A 405 7.69 -4.91 31.29
CA ASP A 405 9.14 -4.70 31.34
C ASP A 405 9.88 -5.33 30.14
N ILE A 406 9.30 -6.37 29.53
CA ILE A 406 9.90 -7.15 28.43
C ILE A 406 9.49 -6.62 27.05
N LEU A 407 8.26 -6.11 26.84
CA LEU A 407 7.75 -5.66 25.52
C LEU A 407 8.33 -4.32 25.02
N ASP A 408 9.64 -4.13 25.17
CA ASP A 408 10.38 -3.01 24.59
C ASP A 408 10.50 -3.19 23.06
N PRO A 409 10.00 -2.23 22.25
CA PRO A 409 10.08 -2.33 20.79
C PRO A 409 11.52 -2.25 20.24
N LEU A 410 12.47 -1.69 20.98
CA LEU A 410 13.87 -1.56 20.55
C LEU A 410 14.59 -2.90 20.44
N VAL A 411 14.13 -3.92 21.17
CA VAL A 411 14.67 -5.30 21.15
C VAL A 411 14.52 -5.97 19.78
N ILE A 412 13.71 -5.41 18.87
CA ILE A 412 13.68 -5.87 17.47
C ILE A 412 15.05 -5.75 16.78
N PHE A 413 15.86 -4.75 17.14
CA PHE A 413 17.15 -4.44 16.50
C PHE A 413 18.37 -5.12 17.14
N THR A 414 18.20 -5.87 18.22
CA THR A 414 19.28 -6.59 18.92
C THR A 414 20.00 -7.56 17.98
N ARG A 415 21.33 -7.57 17.96
CA ARG A 415 22.10 -8.46 17.07
C ARG A 415 22.18 -9.87 17.62
N GLU A 416 22.44 -10.84 16.75
CA GLU A 416 22.57 -12.25 17.13
C GLU A 416 23.72 -12.49 18.13
N ALA A 417 24.82 -11.75 17.98
CA ALA A 417 25.93 -11.75 18.93
C ALA A 417 25.49 -11.31 20.34
N ASP A 418 24.64 -10.27 20.45
CA ASP A 418 24.15 -9.76 21.74
C ASP A 418 23.17 -10.74 22.39
N ILE A 419 22.38 -11.47 21.58
CA ILE A 419 21.48 -12.55 22.04
C ILE A 419 22.31 -13.70 22.61
N ASN A 420 23.36 -14.14 21.91
CA ASN A 420 24.22 -15.23 22.37
C ASN A 420 24.98 -14.83 23.64
N ALA A 421 25.59 -13.64 23.68
CA ALA A 421 26.23 -13.11 24.88
C ALA A 421 25.27 -13.00 26.08
N SER A 422 24.00 -12.64 25.85
CA SER A 422 22.96 -12.63 26.89
C SER A 422 22.67 -14.04 27.41
N ARG A 423 22.64 -15.07 26.55
CA ARG A 423 22.43 -16.46 26.97
C ARG A 423 23.62 -17.04 27.71
N ASP A 424 24.84 -16.80 27.22
CA ASP A 424 26.06 -17.23 27.87
C ASP A 424 26.19 -16.61 29.28
N LEU A 425 25.79 -15.35 29.45
CA LEU A 425 25.70 -14.70 30.76
C LEU A 425 24.73 -15.43 31.69
N LEU A 426 23.52 -15.76 31.22
CA LEU A 426 22.51 -16.45 32.02
C LEU A 426 22.88 -17.90 32.38
N LEU A 427 23.62 -18.59 31.51
CA LEU A 427 24.14 -19.94 31.80
C LEU A 427 25.26 -19.90 32.84
N ASN A 428 26.15 -18.91 32.74
CA ASN A 428 27.28 -18.76 33.65
C ASN A 428 26.91 -18.14 35.01
N SER A 429 25.74 -17.51 35.16
CA SER A 429 25.33 -16.87 36.42
C SER A 429 24.86 -17.84 37.51
N GLY A 430 24.54 -19.10 37.18
CA GLY A 430 24.08 -20.10 38.14
C GLY A 430 22.72 -19.82 38.77
N GLU A 431 22.26 -20.70 39.66
CA GLU A 431 20.95 -20.64 40.33
C GLU A 431 20.82 -19.55 41.42
N ASP A 432 21.69 -18.52 41.43
CA ASP A 432 21.62 -17.50 42.47
C ASP A 432 20.47 -16.50 42.22
N VAL A 433 19.33 -16.82 42.82
CA VAL A 433 18.05 -16.08 42.77
C VAL A 433 18.18 -14.63 43.28
N THR A 434 19.27 -14.27 43.96
CA THR A 434 19.57 -12.88 44.34
C THR A 434 19.94 -11.96 43.17
N SER A 435 20.31 -12.53 42.01
CA SER A 435 20.82 -11.80 40.84
C SER A 435 19.81 -10.87 40.14
N LEU A 436 18.51 -10.95 40.45
CA LEU A 436 17.44 -10.15 39.80
C LEU A 436 17.53 -8.63 40.06
N GLN A 437 18.33 -8.21 41.05
CA GLN A 437 18.66 -6.80 41.29
C GLN A 437 19.65 -6.23 40.27
N ASN A 438 20.53 -7.07 39.69
CA ASN A 438 21.54 -6.62 38.75
C ASN A 438 20.90 -6.29 37.38
N LYS A 439 20.95 -5.02 36.99
CA LYS A 439 20.36 -4.51 35.74
C LYS A 439 20.80 -5.33 34.52
N LYS A 440 22.08 -5.76 34.47
CA LYS A 440 22.62 -6.56 33.36
C LYS A 440 21.94 -7.92 33.21
N VAL A 441 21.69 -8.63 34.32
CA VAL A 441 21.02 -9.95 34.32
C VAL A 441 19.56 -9.80 33.90
N ARG A 442 18.88 -8.76 34.38
CA ARG A 442 17.49 -8.45 33.99
C ARG A 442 17.38 -8.15 32.49
N ASP A 443 18.28 -7.36 31.93
CA ASP A 443 18.27 -7.02 30.52
C ASP A 443 18.64 -8.23 29.63
N ALA A 444 19.53 -9.12 30.09
CA ALA A 444 19.80 -10.41 29.44
C ALA A 444 18.57 -11.32 29.39
N TRP A 445 17.79 -11.40 30.48
CA TRP A 445 16.51 -12.14 30.49
C TRP A 445 15.50 -11.58 29.49
N LYS A 446 15.34 -10.25 29.38
CA LYS A 446 14.46 -9.62 28.38
C LYS A 446 14.83 -10.04 26.95
N ILE A 447 16.12 -9.97 26.62
CA ILE A 447 16.63 -10.34 25.29
C ILE A 447 16.38 -11.84 25.02
N SER A 448 16.71 -12.71 25.97
CA SER A 448 16.51 -14.16 25.83
C SER A 448 15.02 -14.52 25.63
N LEU A 449 14.12 -13.98 26.45
CA LEU A 449 12.68 -14.27 26.40
C LEU A 449 11.97 -13.73 25.15
N LEU A 450 12.49 -12.67 24.51
CA LEU A 450 11.91 -12.10 23.28
C LEU A 450 12.50 -12.64 21.98
N CYS A 451 13.76 -13.06 22.02
CA CYS A 451 14.54 -13.37 20.80
C CYS A 451 14.78 -14.86 20.59
N VAL A 452 14.42 -15.73 21.54
CA VAL A 452 14.72 -17.17 21.48
C VAL A 452 13.45 -17.98 21.72
N ASN A 453 13.22 -19.00 20.88
CA ASN A 453 12.08 -19.89 21.01
C ASN A 453 12.28 -20.82 22.23
N PRO A 454 11.36 -20.90 23.19
CA PRO A 454 11.54 -21.70 24.40
C PRO A 454 11.50 -23.22 24.16
N SER A 455 10.97 -23.68 23.02
CA SER A 455 10.81 -25.10 22.71
C SER A 455 11.96 -25.68 21.84
N THR A 456 12.64 -24.84 21.07
CA THR A 456 13.82 -25.25 20.26
C THR A 456 15.14 -24.70 20.77
N GLY A 457 15.16 -23.54 21.43
CA GLY A 457 16.38 -22.80 21.74
C GLY A 457 16.92 -21.96 20.56
N ASP A 458 16.25 -21.96 19.40
CA ASP A 458 16.68 -21.20 18.22
C ASP A 458 16.34 -19.71 18.34
N THR A 459 17.14 -18.86 17.70
CA THR A 459 16.86 -17.43 17.59
C THR A 459 15.71 -17.13 16.62
N ILE A 460 14.78 -16.29 17.05
CA ILE A 460 13.59 -15.90 16.29
C ILE A 460 13.97 -14.81 15.25
N PRO A 461 13.54 -14.94 13.98
CA PRO A 461 13.79 -13.92 12.94
C PRO A 461 13.27 -12.55 13.33
N PHE A 462 13.99 -11.48 12.98
CA PHE A 462 13.80 -10.14 13.56
C PHE A 462 12.36 -9.61 13.51
N LEU A 463 11.64 -9.79 12.40
CA LEU A 463 10.24 -9.36 12.24
C LEU A 463 9.25 -10.07 13.17
N PHE A 464 9.60 -11.26 13.68
CA PHE A 464 8.73 -12.12 14.48
C PHE A 464 9.15 -12.22 15.95
N ARG A 465 10.13 -11.42 16.39
CA ARG A 465 10.48 -11.24 17.81
C ARG A 465 9.36 -10.52 18.55
N GLY A 466 9.16 -10.83 19.83
CA GLY A 466 8.00 -10.30 20.57
C GLY A 466 7.97 -8.76 20.73
N GLY A 467 9.12 -8.07 20.72
CA GLY A 467 9.17 -6.60 20.68
C GLY A 467 8.63 -6.00 19.37
N GLY A 468 8.88 -6.67 18.23
CA GLY A 468 8.33 -6.29 16.93
C GLY A 468 6.83 -6.54 16.80
N PHE A 469 6.31 -7.53 17.54
CA PHE A 469 4.91 -7.91 17.51
C PHE A 469 3.99 -6.72 17.79
N VAL A 470 4.29 -5.90 18.80
CA VAL A 470 3.44 -4.77 19.19
C VAL A 470 3.37 -3.74 18.07
N CYS A 471 4.53 -3.25 17.63
CA CYS A 471 4.63 -2.16 16.67
C CYS A 471 4.04 -2.55 15.31
N ILE A 472 4.29 -3.77 14.85
CA ILE A 472 3.84 -4.22 13.53
C ILE A 472 2.36 -4.63 13.60
N SER A 473 1.95 -5.46 14.57
CA SER A 473 0.57 -5.95 14.65
C SER A 473 -0.45 -4.88 15.01
N ALA A 474 -0.14 -3.95 15.92
CA ALA A 474 -1.05 -2.86 16.29
C ALA A 474 -1.21 -1.86 15.13
N SER A 475 -0.15 -1.57 14.38
CA SER A 475 -0.20 -0.74 13.18
C SER A 475 -1.03 -1.41 12.07
N LEU A 476 -0.77 -2.69 11.78
CA LEU A 476 -1.53 -3.43 10.77
C LEU A 476 -3.00 -3.61 11.17
N ALA A 477 -3.32 -3.81 12.46
CA ALA A 477 -4.70 -3.86 12.95
C ALA A 477 -5.40 -2.49 12.83
N ALA A 478 -4.72 -1.41 13.20
CA ALA A 478 -5.24 -0.04 13.06
C ALA A 478 -5.53 0.29 11.59
N ILE A 479 -4.62 -0.05 10.68
CA ILE A 479 -4.79 0.10 9.22
C ILE A 479 -5.96 -0.78 8.74
N ALA A 480 -5.96 -2.09 9.02
CA ALA A 480 -7.00 -3.03 8.61
C ALA A 480 -8.41 -2.67 9.14
N SER A 481 -8.50 -1.86 10.21
CA SER A 481 -9.76 -1.33 10.73
C SER A 481 -10.38 -0.22 9.87
N LEU A 482 -9.60 0.50 9.05
CA LEU A 482 -10.04 1.70 8.35
C LEU A 482 -11.10 1.39 7.27
N PRO A 483 -12.03 2.33 6.98
CA PRO A 483 -13.02 2.15 5.93
C PRO A 483 -12.41 2.35 4.54
N TYR A 484 -12.23 1.26 3.80
CA TYR A 484 -11.70 1.27 2.43
C TYR A 484 -12.79 1.43 1.38
N ARG A 485 -12.51 2.22 0.33
CA ARG A 485 -13.46 2.45 -0.78
C ARG A 485 -13.52 1.31 -1.80
N THR A 486 -12.44 0.54 -1.95
CA THR A 486 -12.39 -0.58 -2.92
C THR A 486 -12.21 -1.90 -2.21
N PHE A 487 -12.84 -2.95 -2.73
CA PHE A 487 -12.69 -4.31 -2.21
C PHE A 487 -11.22 -4.74 -2.15
N LEU A 488 -10.45 -4.43 -3.21
CA LEU A 488 -9.04 -4.79 -3.31
C LEU A 488 -8.15 -4.11 -2.24
N THR A 489 -8.45 -2.86 -1.87
CA THR A 489 -7.70 -2.18 -0.78
C THR A 489 -8.08 -2.70 0.59
N SER A 490 -9.35 -3.04 0.84
CA SER A 490 -9.73 -3.75 2.08
C SER A 490 -9.05 -5.13 2.17
N PHE A 491 -9.06 -5.88 1.06
CA PHE A 491 -8.46 -7.21 0.98
C PHE A 491 -6.96 -7.17 1.20
N SER A 492 -6.22 -6.24 0.59
CA SER A 492 -4.76 -6.19 0.74
C SER A 492 -4.33 -5.90 2.18
N GLN A 493 -5.07 -5.08 2.92
CA GLN A 493 -4.75 -4.75 4.32
C GLN A 493 -5.11 -5.90 5.27
N GLN A 494 -6.26 -6.55 5.05
CA GLN A 494 -6.63 -7.79 5.76
C GLN A 494 -5.63 -8.92 5.47
N PHE A 495 -5.13 -9.03 4.23
CA PHE A 495 -4.09 -9.97 3.84
C PHE A 495 -2.75 -9.69 4.53
N LEU A 496 -2.26 -8.44 4.51
CA LEU A 496 -1.01 -8.06 5.17
C LEU A 496 -1.06 -8.33 6.69
N PHE A 497 -2.18 -8.00 7.33
CA PHE A 497 -2.40 -8.30 8.74
C PHE A 497 -2.38 -9.81 9.02
N HIS A 498 -3.20 -10.61 8.33
CA HIS A 498 -3.25 -12.06 8.55
C HIS A 498 -1.98 -12.80 8.13
N ALA A 499 -1.22 -12.27 7.17
CA ALA A 499 0.11 -12.77 6.80
C ALA A 499 1.12 -12.54 7.92
N TYR A 500 1.13 -11.35 8.54
CA TYR A 500 2.01 -11.06 9.66
C TYR A 500 1.67 -11.90 10.89
N ILE A 501 0.38 -11.98 11.29
CA ILE A 501 -0.06 -12.80 12.43
C ILE A 501 0.23 -14.29 12.20
N GLY A 502 0.05 -14.78 10.96
CA GLY A 502 0.40 -16.15 10.59
C GLY A 502 1.90 -16.41 10.69
N GLY A 503 2.73 -15.54 10.11
CA GLY A 503 4.19 -15.64 10.19
C GLY A 503 4.70 -15.59 11.63
N PHE A 504 4.17 -14.68 12.45
CA PHE A 504 4.49 -14.59 13.88
C PHE A 504 4.12 -15.87 14.63
N SER A 505 2.91 -16.39 14.41
CA SER A 505 2.42 -17.63 15.04
C SER A 505 3.21 -18.86 14.60
N LEU A 506 3.75 -18.85 13.38
CA LEU A 506 4.61 -19.92 12.84
C LEU A 506 6.03 -19.86 13.42
N ALA A 507 6.59 -18.67 13.64
CA ALA A 507 7.91 -18.48 14.23
C ALA A 507 7.93 -18.76 15.76
N ASN A 508 6.84 -18.44 16.45
CA ASN A 508 6.69 -18.61 17.91
C ASN A 508 5.98 -19.92 18.30
N ARG A 509 5.86 -20.88 17.36
CA ARG A 509 5.26 -22.20 17.58
C ARG A 509 6.14 -23.09 18.47
N ASN A 510 5.55 -24.14 19.05
CA ASN A 510 6.33 -25.19 19.71
C ASN A 510 7.02 -26.12 18.71
N SER A 511 8.08 -26.79 19.15
CA SER A 511 8.73 -27.85 18.38
C SER A 511 7.88 -29.12 18.30
N VAL A 512 7.97 -29.82 17.18
CA VAL A 512 7.20 -31.03 16.84
C VAL A 512 8.19 -32.11 16.36
N LYS A 513 7.96 -33.39 16.72
CA LYS A 513 8.96 -34.45 16.56
C LYS A 513 9.14 -34.89 15.09
N ARG A 514 10.24 -34.42 14.48
CA ARG A 514 11.04 -35.20 13.50
C ARG A 514 12.49 -35.40 13.98
N SER A 515 13.00 -34.53 14.86
CA SER A 515 14.41 -34.48 15.28
C SER A 515 14.77 -35.37 16.48
N LEU A 516 14.51 -36.69 16.43
CA LEU A 516 14.93 -37.61 17.49
C LEU A 516 15.40 -39.01 17.05
N GLU A 517 15.48 -39.31 15.75
CA GLU A 517 16.05 -40.58 15.25
C GLU A 517 17.13 -40.39 14.18
N ASN A 518 17.14 -39.28 13.45
CA ASN A 518 18.25 -38.86 12.60
C ASN A 518 18.40 -37.33 12.70
N GLY A 519 19.60 -36.81 12.45
CA GLY A 519 19.94 -35.37 12.53
C GLY A 519 19.29 -34.48 11.46
N GLU A 520 18.16 -34.88 10.91
CA GLU A 520 17.41 -34.13 9.92
C GLU A 520 16.66 -32.95 10.54
N LYS A 521 16.69 -31.84 9.80
CA LYS A 521 16.21 -30.53 10.26
C LYS A 521 14.69 -30.46 10.27
N ASN A 522 14.16 -29.44 10.95
CA ASN A 522 12.77 -29.01 10.88
C ASN A 522 12.39 -28.54 9.46
N GLU A 523 12.28 -29.47 8.50
CA GLU A 523 11.62 -29.17 7.24
C GLU A 523 10.17 -28.77 7.51
N LEU A 524 9.79 -27.62 6.98
CA LEU A 524 8.40 -27.19 6.99
C LEU A 524 7.60 -28.16 6.12
N SER A 525 6.87 -29.09 6.75
CA SER A 525 6.06 -30.08 6.02
C SER A 525 5.22 -29.36 4.96
N TRP A 526 5.25 -29.83 3.71
CA TRP A 526 4.50 -29.19 2.62
C TRP A 526 3.02 -29.03 2.95
N LYS A 527 2.44 -29.96 3.72
CA LYS A 527 1.08 -29.85 4.28
C LYS A 527 0.92 -28.64 5.20
N GLN A 528 1.90 -28.34 6.06
CA GLN A 528 1.92 -27.14 6.91
C GLN A 528 2.11 -25.86 6.10
N ALA A 529 3.02 -25.87 5.12
CA ALA A 529 3.25 -24.74 4.23
C ALA A 529 1.95 -24.38 3.47
N LEU A 530 1.30 -25.37 2.87
CA LEU A 530 0.05 -25.19 2.13
C LEU A 530 -1.11 -24.72 3.03
N LEU A 531 -1.28 -25.30 4.23
CA LEU A 531 -2.32 -24.84 5.17
C LEU A 531 -2.07 -23.42 5.68
N SER A 532 -0.82 -23.06 5.97
CA SER A 532 -0.46 -21.73 6.47
C SER A 532 -0.61 -20.67 5.37
N ILE A 533 -0.02 -20.90 4.19
CA ILE A 533 -0.05 -19.97 3.06
C ILE A 533 -1.47 -19.88 2.47
N GLY A 534 -2.19 -21.00 2.36
CA GLY A 534 -3.54 -21.04 1.78
C GLY A 534 -4.64 -20.46 2.67
N SER A 535 -4.50 -20.53 4.00
CA SER A 535 -5.52 -19.97 4.90
C SER A 535 -5.49 -18.45 4.99
N ILE A 536 -4.34 -17.79 4.73
CA ILE A 536 -4.20 -16.33 4.80
C ILE A 536 -5.09 -15.60 3.76
N PRO A 537 -5.08 -15.93 2.45
CA PRO A 537 -6.02 -15.35 1.48
C PRO A 537 -7.49 -15.60 1.84
N GLY A 538 -7.83 -16.79 2.33
CA GLY A 538 -9.19 -17.13 2.73
C GLY A 538 -9.68 -16.29 3.90
N LEU A 539 -8.86 -16.12 4.93
CA LEU A 539 -9.12 -15.23 6.07
C LEU A 539 -9.27 -13.77 5.64
N ALA A 540 -8.39 -13.27 4.77
CA ALA A 540 -8.46 -11.91 4.25
C ALA A 540 -9.72 -11.65 3.42
N LEU A 541 -10.15 -12.63 2.64
CA LEU A 541 -11.40 -12.60 1.88
C LEU A 541 -12.60 -12.52 2.82
N ILE A 542 -12.68 -13.44 3.79
CA ILE A 542 -13.77 -13.53 4.77
C ILE A 542 -13.83 -12.25 5.64
N GLY A 543 -12.69 -11.73 6.09
CA GLY A 543 -12.59 -10.48 6.86
C GLY A 543 -12.99 -9.24 6.07
N THR A 544 -12.88 -9.25 4.75
CA THR A 544 -13.31 -8.14 3.88
C THR A 544 -14.83 -8.08 3.69
N LEU A 545 -15.54 -9.20 3.77
CA LEU A 545 -16.98 -9.27 3.48
C LEU A 545 -17.84 -8.35 4.38
N PRO A 546 -17.70 -8.32 5.72
CA PRO A 546 -18.48 -7.42 6.56
C PRO A 546 -18.31 -5.94 6.19
N HIS A 547 -17.06 -5.50 5.97
CA HIS A 547 -16.76 -4.12 5.57
C HIS A 547 -17.41 -3.75 4.23
N TYR A 548 -17.34 -4.66 3.25
CA TYR A 548 -17.95 -4.49 1.94
C TYR A 548 -19.48 -4.41 1.99
N PHE A 549 -20.14 -5.29 2.75
CA PHE A 549 -21.60 -5.26 2.90
C PHE A 549 -22.10 -4.04 3.69
N ILE A 550 -21.39 -3.64 4.75
CA ILE A 550 -21.72 -2.43 5.54
C ILE A 550 -21.62 -1.19 4.66
N ALA A 551 -20.56 -1.05 3.85
CA ALA A 551 -20.37 0.08 2.95
C ALA A 551 -21.46 0.19 1.86
N ARG A 552 -22.10 -0.92 1.48
CA ARG A 552 -23.11 -0.98 0.41
C ARG A 552 -24.55 -0.79 0.91
N LYS A 553 -24.81 -0.93 2.21
CA LYS A 553 -26.17 -0.91 2.79
C LYS A 553 -26.60 0.52 3.16
N LYS A 554 -27.11 1.27 2.17
CA LYS A 554 -27.53 2.68 2.30
C LYS A 554 -28.70 2.96 3.27
N SER A 555 -29.43 1.93 3.72
CA SER A 555 -30.60 2.07 4.60
C SER A 555 -30.42 1.28 5.89
N LEU A 556 -29.81 1.92 6.89
CA LEU A 556 -29.74 1.47 8.28
C LEU A 556 -29.82 2.68 9.20
N ASN A 557 -30.75 2.65 10.16
CA ASN A 557 -30.81 3.63 11.25
C ASN A 557 -29.47 3.66 12.01
N THR A 558 -29.11 4.80 12.60
CA THR A 558 -27.81 5.00 13.29
C THR A 558 -27.44 3.87 14.27
N PRO A 559 -28.36 3.30 15.09
CA PRO A 559 -28.05 2.15 15.94
C PRO A 559 -27.77 0.85 15.16
N GLY A 560 -28.49 0.58 14.07
CA GLY A 560 -28.31 -0.62 13.25
C GLY A 560 -27.00 -0.60 12.44
N HIS A 561 -26.56 0.58 12.02
CA HIS A 561 -25.25 0.78 11.41
C HIS A 561 -24.11 0.57 12.43
N PHE A 562 -24.26 1.05 13.67
CA PHE A 562 -23.33 0.75 14.76
C PHE A 562 -23.27 -0.77 15.05
N PHE A 563 -24.41 -1.42 15.24
CA PHE A 563 -24.48 -2.87 15.52
C PHE A 563 -23.78 -3.70 14.43
N SER A 564 -23.98 -3.35 13.15
CA SER A 564 -23.32 -4.04 12.04
C SER A 564 -21.79 -3.97 12.12
N LYS A 565 -21.24 -2.81 12.49
CA LYS A 565 -19.79 -2.63 12.67
C LYS A 565 -19.24 -3.25 13.95
N PHE A 566 -20.02 -3.27 15.03
CA PHE A 566 -19.70 -4.00 16.24
C PHE A 566 -19.53 -5.50 15.92
N MET A 567 -20.47 -6.09 15.19
CA MET A 567 -20.39 -7.49 14.77
C MET A 567 -19.20 -7.76 13.85
N ALA A 568 -18.90 -6.87 12.90
CA ALA A 568 -17.69 -6.96 12.07
C ALA A 568 -16.39 -6.92 12.91
N SER A 569 -16.35 -6.08 13.94
CA SER A 569 -15.20 -5.94 14.85
C SER A 569 -15.02 -7.17 15.75
N ALA A 570 -16.11 -7.76 16.25
CA ALA A 570 -16.08 -9.02 16.98
C ALA A 570 -15.62 -10.19 16.08
N PHE A 571 -16.12 -10.22 14.83
CA PHE A 571 -15.76 -11.24 13.85
C PHE A 571 -14.27 -11.19 13.46
N PHE A 572 -13.68 -10.00 13.36
CA PHE A 572 -12.23 -9.84 13.16
C PHE A 572 -11.40 -10.55 14.25
N GLY A 573 -11.83 -10.47 15.51
CA GLY A 573 -11.23 -11.25 16.62
C GLY A 573 -11.34 -12.76 16.40
N VAL A 574 -12.50 -13.26 15.94
CA VAL A 574 -12.69 -14.69 15.62
C VAL A 574 -11.74 -15.13 14.49
N LEU A 575 -11.54 -14.31 13.46
CA LEU A 575 -10.59 -14.58 12.38
C LEU A 575 -9.13 -14.60 12.85
N CYS A 576 -8.77 -13.76 13.83
CA CYS A 576 -7.46 -13.81 14.48
C CYS A 576 -7.24 -15.13 15.25
N ALA A 577 -8.26 -15.61 15.96
CA ALA A 577 -8.20 -16.91 16.63
C ALA A 577 -8.10 -18.07 15.62
N PHE A 578 -8.85 -18.02 14.52
CA PHE A 578 -8.81 -19.04 13.47
C PHE A 578 -7.47 -19.08 12.74
N ASN A 579 -6.81 -17.93 12.52
CA ASN A 579 -5.46 -17.86 11.94
C ASN A 579 -4.44 -18.67 12.76
N VAL A 580 -4.44 -18.53 14.09
CA VAL A 580 -3.59 -19.34 14.98
C VAL A 580 -3.94 -20.82 14.87
N PHE A 581 -5.24 -21.15 14.84
CA PHE A 581 -5.73 -22.52 14.75
C PHE A 581 -5.30 -23.23 13.45
N THR A 582 -5.30 -22.55 12.30
CA THR A 582 -4.84 -23.13 11.03
C THR A 582 -3.31 -23.26 10.98
N VAL A 583 -2.57 -22.21 11.36
CA VAL A 583 -1.10 -22.17 11.26
C VAL A 583 -0.42 -23.14 12.24
N ARG A 584 -0.94 -23.23 13.48
CA ARG A 584 -0.40 -24.12 14.52
C ARG A 584 -1.07 -25.50 14.57
N ASN A 585 -1.85 -25.88 13.55
CA ASN A 585 -2.55 -27.17 13.48
C ASN A 585 -1.62 -28.40 13.67
N PHE A 586 -0.34 -28.29 13.29
CA PHE A 586 0.63 -29.38 13.43
C PHE A 586 0.91 -29.77 14.90
N GLU A 587 0.84 -28.83 15.83
CA GLU A 587 0.95 -29.11 17.27
C GLU A 587 -0.27 -29.89 17.78
N ARG A 588 -1.44 -29.70 17.15
CA ARG A 588 -2.70 -30.38 17.48
C ARG A 588 -2.72 -31.84 17.02
N GLU A 589 -2.06 -32.13 15.90
CA GLU A 589 -2.02 -33.44 15.25
C GLU A 589 -0.89 -34.32 15.76
N ASN A 590 0.31 -33.75 15.90
CA ASN A 590 1.54 -34.47 16.26
C ASN A 590 1.96 -34.29 17.73
N GLY A 591 1.36 -33.34 18.44
CA GLY A 591 1.68 -33.00 19.81
C GLY A 591 2.87 -32.07 19.98
N ILE A 592 3.13 -31.69 21.23
CA ILE A 592 4.24 -30.82 21.67
C ILE A 592 5.03 -31.48 22.80
N LYS A 593 6.27 -31.06 23.00
CA LYS A 593 7.12 -31.54 24.11
C LYS A 593 6.46 -31.31 25.47
N VAL A 594 6.46 -32.34 26.31
CA VAL A 594 6.10 -32.30 27.73
C VAL A 594 7.34 -32.62 28.57
N MET A 595 7.52 -31.89 29.67
CA MET A 595 8.73 -31.92 30.50
C MET A 595 8.39 -32.20 31.97
N HIS A 596 9.35 -32.78 32.68
CA HIS A 596 9.32 -32.91 34.14
C HIS A 596 9.60 -31.57 34.84
N SER A 597 9.46 -31.57 36.17
CA SER A 597 9.75 -30.41 37.02
C SER A 597 11.22 -29.93 36.97
N THR A 598 12.11 -30.79 36.47
CA THR A 598 13.56 -30.63 36.24
C THR A 598 13.92 -30.06 34.86
N GLY A 599 12.99 -30.08 33.89
CA GLY A 599 13.24 -29.70 32.50
C GLY A 599 13.65 -30.83 31.55
N GLU A 600 13.72 -32.06 32.05
CA GLU A 600 13.88 -33.25 31.20
C GLU A 600 12.63 -33.48 30.32
N VAL A 601 12.82 -33.75 29.03
CA VAL A 601 11.74 -33.96 28.05
C VAL A 601 11.32 -35.43 28.03
N ILE A 602 10.10 -35.72 28.48
CA ILE A 602 9.55 -37.08 28.57
C ILE A 602 9.09 -37.58 27.20
N GLY A 603 8.44 -36.71 26.43
CA GLY A 603 7.78 -37.11 25.19
C GLY A 603 6.88 -36.03 24.60
N MET A 604 6.00 -36.45 23.68
CA MET A 604 5.15 -35.56 22.88
C MET A 604 3.68 -35.82 23.19
N SER A 605 2.96 -34.81 23.70
CA SER A 605 1.51 -34.92 23.98
C SER A 605 0.68 -34.13 22.97
N LYS A 606 -0.29 -34.81 22.34
CA LYS A 606 -1.33 -34.23 21.49
C LYS A 606 -2.37 -33.49 22.31
N VAL A 607 -2.61 -33.92 23.56
CA VAL A 607 -3.50 -33.19 24.48
C VAL A 607 -2.89 -31.85 24.89
N ALA A 608 -1.61 -31.81 25.26
CA ALA A 608 -0.90 -30.56 25.52
C ALA A 608 -0.91 -29.64 24.28
N GLY A 609 -0.66 -30.18 23.08
CA GLY A 609 -0.71 -29.42 21.83
C GLY A 609 -2.09 -28.82 21.51
N LYS A 610 -3.16 -29.60 21.66
CA LYS A 610 -4.56 -29.12 21.55
C LYS A 610 -4.83 -27.96 22.53
N LYS A 611 -4.34 -28.06 23.77
CA LYS A 611 -4.53 -27.07 24.84
C LYS A 611 -3.77 -25.77 24.53
N ALA A 612 -2.48 -25.87 24.20
CA ALA A 612 -1.62 -24.74 23.83
C ALA A 612 -2.14 -23.94 22.62
N VAL A 613 -2.59 -24.62 21.56
CA VAL A 613 -3.16 -23.96 20.36
C VAL A 613 -4.48 -23.28 20.68
N ARG A 614 -5.38 -23.92 21.44
CA ARG A 614 -6.67 -23.33 21.85
C ARG A 614 -6.47 -22.09 22.72
N GLU A 615 -5.57 -22.17 23.69
CA GLU A 615 -5.23 -21.07 24.59
C GLU A 615 -4.62 -19.88 23.82
N THR A 616 -3.69 -20.14 22.91
CA THR A 616 -3.09 -19.08 22.07
C THR A 616 -4.12 -18.45 21.13
N ALA A 617 -4.96 -19.25 20.47
CA ALA A 617 -6.04 -18.76 19.60
C ALA A 617 -7.00 -17.83 20.36
N LEU A 618 -7.39 -18.21 21.58
CA LEU A 618 -8.22 -17.36 22.45
C LEU A 618 -7.52 -16.06 22.83
N SER A 619 -6.24 -16.10 23.21
CA SER A 619 -5.43 -14.90 23.50
C SER A 619 -5.36 -13.95 22.30
N ARG A 620 -5.16 -14.46 21.07
CA ARG A 620 -5.13 -13.62 19.85
C ARG A 620 -6.50 -13.10 19.45
N GLY A 621 -7.58 -13.86 19.67
CA GLY A 621 -8.94 -13.38 19.45
C GLY A 621 -9.32 -12.23 20.38
N ILE A 622 -8.96 -12.32 21.67
CA ILE A 622 -9.15 -11.23 22.64
C ILE A 622 -8.26 -10.03 22.29
N LEU A 623 -6.98 -10.27 21.98
CA LEU A 623 -6.00 -9.22 21.70
C LEU A 623 -6.44 -8.25 20.61
N PHE A 624 -7.05 -8.74 19.52
CA PHE A 624 -7.46 -7.89 18.40
C PHE A 624 -8.97 -7.58 18.41
N GLY A 625 -9.81 -8.49 18.89
CA GLY A 625 -11.27 -8.27 18.97
C GLY A 625 -11.65 -7.18 19.96
N VAL A 626 -11.06 -7.16 21.16
CA VAL A 626 -11.43 -6.20 22.20
C VAL A 626 -11.05 -4.75 21.84
N PRO A 627 -9.82 -4.42 21.38
CA PRO A 627 -9.48 -3.09 20.88
C PRO A 627 -10.40 -2.59 19.77
N MET A 628 -10.77 -3.47 18.83
CA MET A 628 -11.64 -3.13 17.70
C MET A 628 -13.05 -2.76 18.16
N ILE A 629 -13.61 -3.54 19.09
CA ILE A 629 -14.94 -3.28 19.69
C ILE A 629 -14.94 -1.99 20.52
N ILE A 630 -13.96 -1.79 21.40
CA ILE A 630 -13.85 -0.59 22.25
C ILE A 630 -13.71 0.65 21.36
N SER A 631 -12.86 0.59 20.32
CA SER A 631 -12.63 1.73 19.42
C SER A 631 -13.87 2.13 18.62
N GLU A 632 -14.65 1.18 18.08
CA GLU A 632 -15.90 1.51 17.39
C GLU A 632 -16.94 2.08 18.37
N THR A 633 -17.01 1.55 19.59
CA THR A 633 -17.92 2.04 20.64
C THR A 633 -17.56 3.47 21.06
N ALA A 634 -16.28 3.76 21.27
CA ALA A 634 -15.79 5.11 21.60
C ALA A 634 -16.10 6.11 20.47
N VAL A 635 -15.82 5.75 19.21
CA VAL A 635 -16.11 6.62 18.05
C VAL A 635 -17.62 6.85 17.89
N TYR A 636 -18.46 5.86 18.13
CA TYR A 636 -19.92 6.02 18.14
C TYR A 636 -20.38 7.03 19.21
N LEU A 637 -19.88 6.92 20.45
CA LEU A 637 -20.22 7.84 21.54
C LEU A 637 -19.75 9.27 21.28
N ILE A 638 -18.54 9.45 20.72
CA ILE A 638 -17.98 10.77 20.39
C ILE A 638 -18.78 11.43 19.25
N ASN A 639 -19.11 10.67 18.20
CA ASN A 639 -19.94 11.16 17.09
C ASN A 639 -21.37 11.53 17.55
N ARG A 640 -21.94 10.77 18.50
CA ARG A 640 -23.26 11.09 19.10
C ARG A 640 -23.26 12.44 19.82
N ARG A 641 -22.12 12.88 20.38
CA ARG A 641 -21.95 14.20 21.03
C ARG A 641 -21.55 15.32 20.04
N ARG A 642 -21.55 15.07 18.72
CA ARG A 642 -21.22 16.03 17.64
C ARG A 642 -19.84 16.73 17.73
N VAL A 643 -18.91 16.24 18.54
CA VAL A 643 -17.67 16.99 18.86
C VAL A 643 -16.71 17.13 17.66
N PHE A 644 -16.51 16.07 16.85
CA PHE A 644 -15.61 16.12 15.68
C PHE A 644 -16.01 15.15 14.54
N PRO A 645 -17.01 15.47 13.69
CA PRO A 645 -17.48 14.55 12.65
C PRO A 645 -16.43 14.22 11.57
N GLN A 646 -15.63 15.21 11.12
CA GLN A 646 -14.69 15.04 9.99
C GLN A 646 -13.45 14.18 10.29
N ARG A 647 -13.03 14.03 11.56
CA ARG A 647 -11.80 13.29 11.94
C ARG A 647 -12.02 11.88 12.52
N SER A 648 -13.26 11.42 12.57
CA SER A 648 -13.66 10.17 13.24
C SER A 648 -12.95 8.90 12.72
N MET A 649 -12.55 8.85 11.44
CA MET A 649 -11.82 7.72 10.86
C MET A 649 -10.37 7.62 11.35
N ILE A 650 -9.67 8.76 11.40
CA ILE A 650 -8.28 8.85 11.91
C ILE A 650 -8.27 8.54 13.41
N LEU A 651 -9.23 9.09 14.15
CA LEU A 651 -9.45 8.80 15.57
C LEU A 651 -9.64 7.30 15.83
N ARG A 652 -10.41 6.59 14.99
CA ARG A 652 -10.58 5.13 15.11
C ARG A 652 -9.25 4.39 14.99
N GLY A 653 -8.43 4.72 13.99
CA GLY A 653 -7.11 4.09 13.81
C GLY A 653 -6.20 4.28 15.02
N PHE A 654 -6.13 5.51 15.55
CA PHE A 654 -5.36 5.81 16.77
C PHE A 654 -5.89 5.06 18.01
N LEU A 655 -7.21 4.97 18.19
CA LEU A 655 -7.81 4.22 19.30
C LEU A 655 -7.50 2.72 19.19
N VAL A 656 -7.59 2.12 17.99
CA VAL A 656 -7.24 0.70 17.79
C VAL A 656 -5.79 0.46 18.13
N TYR A 657 -4.86 1.30 17.65
CA TYR A 657 -3.44 1.21 17.97
C TYR A 657 -3.20 1.28 19.50
N PHE A 658 -3.76 2.31 20.15
CA PHE A 658 -3.63 2.55 21.60
C PHE A 658 -4.18 1.39 22.44
N PHE A 659 -5.38 0.90 22.14
CA PHE A 659 -5.98 -0.20 22.88
C PHE A 659 -5.29 -1.54 22.60
N CYS A 660 -4.78 -1.79 21.38
CA CYS A 660 -3.93 -2.95 21.10
C CYS A 660 -2.65 -2.94 21.95
N TRP A 661 -2.01 -1.77 22.09
CA TRP A 661 -0.82 -1.61 22.94
C TRP A 661 -1.14 -1.87 24.42
N LEU A 662 -2.23 -1.30 24.94
CA LEU A 662 -2.66 -1.46 26.34
C LEU A 662 -3.10 -2.90 26.68
N ILE A 663 -3.80 -3.57 25.77
CA ILE A 663 -4.35 -4.93 25.99
C ILE A 663 -3.29 -6.02 25.79
N LEU A 664 -2.18 -5.75 25.09
CA LEU A 664 -1.18 -6.78 24.81
C LEU A 664 -0.54 -7.41 26.06
N PRO A 665 0.03 -6.66 27.02
CA PRO A 665 0.60 -7.25 28.23
C PRO A 665 -0.46 -8.03 29.03
N VAL A 666 -1.69 -7.53 29.06
CA VAL A 666 -2.83 -8.17 29.74
C VAL A 666 -3.19 -9.52 29.08
N SER A 667 -3.31 -9.55 27.75
CA SER A 667 -3.64 -10.77 27.00
C SER A 667 -2.55 -11.85 27.09
N LEU A 668 -1.27 -11.45 27.07
CA LEU A 668 -0.16 -12.39 27.28
C LEU A 668 -0.07 -12.90 28.73
N SER A 669 -0.48 -12.09 29.71
CA SER A 669 -0.47 -12.44 31.14
C SER A 669 -1.69 -13.24 31.60
N TRP A 670 -2.81 -13.14 30.88
CA TRP A 670 -4.04 -13.85 31.22
C TRP A 670 -3.84 -15.36 31.29
N ILE A 671 -3.13 -15.93 30.31
CA ILE A 671 -2.77 -17.35 30.26
C ILE A 671 -1.27 -17.49 30.54
N PRO A 672 -0.82 -18.29 31.52
CA PRO A 672 0.59 -18.59 31.73
C PRO A 672 1.30 -19.12 30.46
N GLN A 673 2.58 -18.78 30.29
CA GLN A 673 3.42 -19.34 29.21
C GLN A 673 3.81 -20.80 29.46
N LEU A 674 4.05 -21.12 30.73
CA LEU A 674 4.27 -22.47 31.22
C LEU A 674 2.97 -22.97 31.87
N ARG A 675 2.51 -24.16 31.47
CA ARG A 675 1.27 -24.75 31.97
C ARG A 675 1.52 -26.16 32.49
N GLU A 676 0.94 -26.45 33.65
CA GLU A 676 0.87 -27.81 34.18
C GLU A 676 -0.23 -28.61 33.45
N ILE A 677 0.04 -29.89 33.18
CA ILE A 677 -0.94 -30.85 32.66
C ILE A 677 -1.11 -31.98 33.67
N LYS A 678 -2.36 -32.30 34.00
CA LYS A 678 -2.68 -33.38 34.95
C LYS A 678 -2.35 -34.73 34.32
N ARG A 679 -1.82 -35.67 35.11
CA ARG A 679 -1.53 -37.06 34.68
C ARG A 679 -2.72 -37.74 34.01
N ASN A 680 -3.94 -37.48 34.48
CA ASN A 680 -5.18 -38.03 33.94
C ASN A 680 -5.59 -37.44 32.57
N GLU A 681 -4.94 -36.35 32.13
CA GLU A 681 -5.14 -35.73 30.80
C GLU A 681 -4.06 -36.17 29.79
N LEU A 682 -3.02 -36.90 30.21
CA LEU A 682 -1.92 -37.35 29.35
C LEU A 682 -2.22 -38.68 28.68
N GLU A 683 -1.59 -38.90 27.52
CA GLU A 683 -1.62 -40.17 26.80
C GLU A 683 -1.02 -41.31 27.66
N PRO A 684 -1.64 -42.51 27.71
CA PRO A 684 -1.25 -43.59 28.62
C PRO A 684 0.21 -44.04 28.46
N ASP A 685 0.75 -43.93 27.26
CA ASP A 685 2.16 -44.26 26.95
C ASP A 685 3.16 -43.37 27.69
N LEU A 686 2.76 -42.14 28.08
CA LEU A 686 3.57 -41.18 28.84
C LEU A 686 3.34 -41.26 30.35
N VAL A 687 2.36 -42.05 30.80
CA VAL A 687 1.93 -42.13 32.21
C VAL A 687 2.82 -43.08 33.04
N SER A 688 3.71 -43.84 32.40
CA SER A 688 4.57 -44.86 33.00
C SER A 688 5.74 -44.31 33.85
N SER A 689 6.14 -43.04 33.69
CA SER A 689 7.23 -42.41 34.43
C SER A 689 6.75 -41.51 35.59
N THR A 690 7.14 -41.90 36.81
CA THR A 690 7.15 -41.10 38.06
C THR A 690 5.84 -40.42 38.54
N LYS A 691 5.87 -39.86 39.76
CA LYS A 691 4.72 -39.23 40.45
C LYS A 691 4.67 -37.70 40.30
N GLU A 692 5.50 -37.12 39.44
CA GLU A 692 5.73 -35.67 39.38
C GLU A 692 4.71 -34.89 38.53
N ALA A 693 4.70 -33.56 38.70
CA ALA A 693 3.96 -32.64 37.87
C ALA A 693 4.60 -32.48 36.48
N PHE A 694 3.75 -32.41 35.45
CA PHE A 694 4.16 -32.33 34.04
C PHE A 694 3.91 -30.94 33.48
N PHE A 695 4.87 -30.39 32.74
CA PHE A 695 4.82 -29.02 32.20
C PHE A 695 4.93 -28.99 30.68
N TYR A 696 4.24 -28.04 30.05
CA TYR A 696 4.38 -27.74 28.61
C TYR A 696 4.37 -26.23 28.35
N TYR A 697 4.96 -25.83 27.21
CA TYR A 697 4.92 -24.45 26.75
C TYR A 697 3.69 -24.15 25.90
N ARG A 698 3.04 -23.02 26.19
CA ARG A 698 1.94 -22.47 25.38
C ARG A 698 2.42 -21.96 24.02
N GLY A 699 3.62 -21.39 23.98
CA GLY A 699 4.09 -20.54 22.88
C GLY A 699 3.50 -19.12 22.98
N VAL A 700 4.23 -18.14 22.40
CA VAL A 700 3.99 -16.70 22.61
C VAL A 700 2.70 -16.23 21.97
#